data_AF-A0A5S9N1D0-F1
#
_entry.id   AF-A0A5S9N1D0-F1
#
_cell.length_a   1.000
_cell.length_b   1.000
_cell.length_c   1.000
_cell.angle_alpha   90.00
_cell.angle_beta   90.00
_cell.angle_gamma   90.00
#
_symmetry.space_group_name_H-M   'P 1'
#
loop_
_entity.id
_entity.type
_entity.pdbx_description
1 polymer ?
#
loop_
_entity_poly.entity_id
_entity_poly.type
_entity_poly.pdbx_seq_one_letter_code
_entity_poly.pdbx_strand_id
1 'polypeptide(L)'
;MNFFEPQIYARSLKVLSLGIAFTTVAACSGDDSSSSFSGTEPNSRQFTINESLASVSFAGGSTLNLTENFGSSAFRPIGESNDVFYSISDRGPTIDCADSEAAIGVANFCGADSGSIFAIPDYAPKIVKWELSGIGTELALEQTEVITIKGSNSLAVNGLPNSFTNATNEKAFGPDGLELPATANGIDPEALVVLDNGKFWIAEENGPSLLLVDTDGRILQRQVPSGSATDLGGANYTVSDGILPAIFSRRKLDRGIEALALSPDNTHLYFIMQSALANPDSDAADSSRIVRIGKIELNSDGTPNAMVGEYLYRLDPASNFGIKSTNSGDLDSNGDFLAQSEVTINEAIALDDDYLVIVEQAKTVSKYFRINLANATNVLGTDVDFISTVPSLEEQESLTGIDFVVKQLGYDSLTMPLPTTIDPLAENIEAMALLDSNFAVLINDNQYGIYGDSSIVAVLPIGSFVVLSSAPVKPSISYDVDTSASYKRDDASFGAGAATSVAIDGTYFQMFVVNNEADTVDVWDITDPLTPPDSSVELDLAEAATSSGLSLGSPKWVTIGGTYVAVAIDNSDPQANGIVALYSLEDLSLVTTYTVGAAPKMAVFDAFSNFISVANEGIPSDDYSSDPVGSVTVIDISDSVDSPTITTIGFEDFNVGGSREADLPEAVRIFGANAPSVAQDLEPEHIVVSLDNAKLFVTLQENNAVAVIDVSDLTIDHIVALGSKNFGVAGNELDVNDDDNVDIRTWDGVYGMYQPDGIAAYRFGNENYFVTVNEGAARENAAFSEAVRAEDLGSAGNPGIDADNPSFFDAQDSDELGRLTVSTEAGDVDDDGDIDQITAFGARSFSIWNEDGDLMYDSGSDLAKITNAIVGAGFNDSDQASDERGVEPKGIVLLSSSSRIYAFISLEGTGGVAVYDITSPLGVQFVQYVNNRTFTADQSLDSGDVGAGAITAFFIDSSAYIAVANASTGSVRVMLVDSGIDDE
;
A
#
# COMPACT_ATOMS: atom_id res chain seq x y z
N MET A 1 12.12 -22.33 -11.28
CA MET A 1 10.74 -21.89 -11.60
C MET A 1 10.87 -20.41 -11.93
N ASN A 2 10.09 -19.83 -12.86
CA ASN A 2 10.16 -18.37 -13.05
C ASN A 2 9.56 -17.72 -11.79
N PHE A 3 10.37 -16.96 -11.05
CA PHE A 3 9.91 -16.27 -9.85
C PHE A 3 9.30 -14.92 -10.18
N PHE A 4 9.86 -14.22 -11.16
CA PHE A 4 9.33 -12.97 -11.68
C PHE A 4 8.82 -13.16 -13.12
N GLU A 5 7.78 -12.40 -13.48
CA GLU A 5 7.20 -12.39 -14.82
C GLU A 5 6.86 -10.92 -15.18
N PRO A 6 7.15 -10.45 -16.40
CA PRO A 6 6.67 -9.15 -16.83
C PRO A 6 5.15 -9.24 -16.97
N GLN A 7 4.41 -8.18 -16.60
CA GLN A 7 2.95 -8.18 -16.74
C GLN A 7 2.49 -8.21 -18.22
N ILE A 8 3.40 -8.15 -19.19
CA ILE A 8 3.13 -8.34 -20.62
C ILE A 8 3.10 -9.84 -20.93
N TYR A 9 1.92 -10.45 -20.82
CA TYR A 9 1.75 -11.89 -21.02
C TYR A 9 1.31 -12.28 -22.44
N ALA A 10 2.27 -12.50 -23.34
CA ALA A 10 2.05 -13.19 -24.63
C ALA A 10 2.42 -14.70 -24.55
N ARG A 11 1.44 -15.50 -24.12
CA ARG A 11 1.16 -16.96 -24.30
C ARG A 11 2.30 -18.01 -24.46
N SER A 12 2.14 -19.11 -23.70
CA SER A 12 2.22 -20.48 -24.25
C SER A 12 0.88 -21.23 -24.05
N LEU A 13 0.21 -21.56 -25.16
CA LEU A 13 -1.07 -22.28 -25.16
C LEU A 13 -0.81 -23.78 -25.44
N LYS A 14 -0.87 -24.65 -24.41
CA LYS A 14 -0.96 -26.10 -24.62
C LYS A 14 -2.43 -26.53 -24.64
N VAL A 15 -2.94 -26.77 -25.84
CA VAL A 15 -4.28 -27.34 -26.07
C VAL A 15 -4.33 -28.78 -25.57
N LEU A 16 -5.11 -29.06 -24.53
CA LEU A 16 -5.50 -30.41 -24.14
C LEU A 16 -6.94 -30.67 -24.59
N SER A 17 -7.11 -31.51 -25.62
CA SER A 17 -8.40 -31.95 -26.13
C SER A 17 -9.06 -32.98 -25.20
N LEU A 18 -10.19 -32.63 -24.57
CA LEU A 18 -10.99 -33.55 -23.76
C LEU A 18 -12.13 -34.16 -24.60
N GLY A 19 -12.08 -35.47 -24.85
CA GLY A 19 -13.10 -36.22 -25.55
C GLY A 19 -14.30 -36.55 -24.66
N ILE A 20 -15.48 -36.09 -25.03
CA ILE A 20 -16.77 -36.38 -24.38
C ILE A 20 -17.28 -37.74 -24.85
N ALA A 21 -17.54 -38.66 -23.91
CA ALA A 21 -18.27 -39.90 -24.15
C ALA A 21 -19.66 -39.83 -23.48
N PHE A 22 -20.70 -39.76 -24.30
CA PHE A 22 -22.10 -39.90 -23.90
C PHE A 22 -22.43 -41.37 -23.61
N THR A 23 -23.03 -41.66 -22.44
CA THR A 23 -23.81 -42.88 -22.22
C THR A 23 -25.21 -42.53 -21.74
N THR A 24 -26.19 -42.93 -22.55
CA THR A 24 -27.62 -42.84 -22.34
C THR A 24 -28.12 -43.99 -21.45
N VAL A 25 -28.97 -43.69 -20.47
CA VAL A 25 -29.91 -44.68 -19.90
C VAL A 25 -31.29 -44.03 -19.78
N ALA A 26 -32.28 -44.73 -20.32
CA ALA A 26 -33.64 -44.27 -20.53
C ALA A 26 -34.56 -44.49 -19.31
N ALA A 27 -35.43 -43.49 -19.13
CA ALA A 27 -36.74 -43.41 -18.48
C ALA A 27 -37.41 -44.66 -17.87
N CYS A 28 -37.96 -44.46 -16.67
CA CYS A 28 -39.28 -44.97 -16.26
C CYS A 28 -40.09 -43.85 -15.58
N SER A 29 -41.38 -43.86 -15.90
CA SER A 29 -42.45 -42.86 -15.74
C SER A 29 -43.10 -42.79 -14.35
N GLY A 30 -43.66 -41.63 -14.00
CA GLY A 30 -44.75 -41.50 -13.03
C GLY A 30 -45.01 -40.06 -12.59
N ASP A 31 -46.12 -39.48 -13.04
CA ASP A 31 -46.60 -38.11 -12.82
C ASP A 31 -46.77 -37.74 -11.33
N ASP A 32 -46.39 -36.51 -10.95
CA ASP A 32 -47.34 -35.45 -10.55
C ASP A 32 -46.58 -34.25 -9.94
N SER A 33 -46.85 -33.06 -10.49
CA SER A 33 -46.55 -31.72 -9.97
C SER A 33 -45.26 -31.50 -9.16
N SER A 34 -44.20 -31.05 -9.82
CA SER A 34 -43.20 -30.19 -9.17
C SER A 34 -42.96 -28.98 -10.04
N SER A 35 -43.29 -27.81 -9.50
CA SER A 35 -42.74 -26.53 -9.91
C SER A 35 -41.25 -26.68 -10.22
N SER A 36 -40.82 -26.12 -11.35
CA SER A 36 -39.42 -25.82 -11.62
C SER A 36 -38.84 -25.11 -10.39
N PHE A 37 -37.92 -25.77 -9.69
CA PHE A 37 -37.10 -25.14 -8.67
C PHE A 37 -35.99 -24.39 -9.42
N SER A 38 -36.29 -23.15 -9.80
CA SER A 38 -35.29 -22.14 -10.10
C SER A 38 -34.97 -21.43 -8.80
N GLY A 39 -33.70 -21.45 -8.39
CA GLY A 39 -33.20 -20.72 -7.23
C GLY A 39 -32.66 -21.63 -6.14
N THR A 40 -31.43 -22.11 -6.30
CA THR A 40 -30.58 -22.36 -5.13
C THR A 40 -29.98 -21.02 -4.75
N GLU A 41 -30.69 -20.25 -3.94
CA GLU A 41 -30.06 -19.15 -3.20
C GLU A 41 -29.24 -19.76 -2.06
N PRO A 42 -27.95 -19.45 -1.92
CA PRO A 42 -27.17 -19.87 -0.77
C PRO A 42 -27.37 -18.87 0.37
N ASN A 43 -28.24 -19.19 1.32
CA ASN A 43 -28.37 -18.51 2.62
C ASN A 43 -27.91 -19.52 3.70
N SER A 44 -27.02 -19.30 4.66
CA SER A 44 -26.05 -18.25 5.00
C SER A 44 -24.83 -18.98 5.59
N ARG A 45 -23.59 -18.53 5.36
CA ARG A 45 -22.39 -19.03 6.07
C ARG A 45 -22.16 -18.31 7.40
N GLN A 46 -23.24 -17.75 7.94
CA GLN A 46 -23.25 -16.98 9.16
C GLN A 46 -24.24 -17.58 10.13
N PHE A 47 -23.86 -17.61 11.41
CA PHE A 47 -24.64 -18.12 12.51
C PHE A 47 -24.78 -17.03 13.57
N THR A 48 -26.00 -16.81 14.06
CA THR A 48 -26.24 -15.89 15.18
C THR A 48 -26.34 -16.68 16.48
N ILE A 49 -25.49 -16.35 17.45
CA ILE A 49 -25.52 -16.90 18.81
C ILE A 49 -26.40 -15.99 19.68
N ASN A 50 -27.54 -16.51 20.12
CA ASN A 50 -28.53 -15.79 20.92
C ASN A 50 -28.64 -16.38 22.34
N GLU A 51 -27.51 -16.57 23.01
CA GLU A 51 -27.48 -17.09 24.38
C GLU A 51 -27.63 -15.95 25.39
N SER A 52 -28.65 -16.03 26.24
CA SER A 52 -28.87 -15.03 27.30
C SER A 52 -27.92 -15.27 28.46
N LEU A 53 -27.21 -14.21 28.86
CA LEU A 53 -26.31 -14.22 30.01
C LEU A 53 -27.05 -13.83 31.30
N ALA A 54 -27.57 -12.60 31.38
CA ALA A 54 -28.26 -12.10 32.58
C ALA A 54 -29.13 -10.88 32.30
N SER A 55 -29.95 -10.48 33.28
CA SER A 55 -30.64 -9.18 33.28
C SER A 55 -30.17 -8.38 34.49
N VAL A 56 -29.54 -7.22 34.26
CA VAL A 56 -28.85 -6.41 35.28
C VAL A 56 -29.50 -5.04 35.36
N SER A 57 -29.93 -4.65 36.57
CA SER A 57 -30.49 -3.32 36.85
C SER A 57 -29.43 -2.40 37.43
N PHE A 58 -29.27 -1.22 36.82
CA PHE A 58 -28.33 -0.21 37.29
C PHE A 58 -28.98 0.79 38.24
N ALA A 59 -28.23 1.27 39.25
CA ALA A 59 -28.73 2.20 40.24
C ALA A 59 -29.21 3.53 39.61
N GLY A 60 -30.53 3.74 39.59
CA GLY A 60 -31.12 4.95 38.99
C GLY A 60 -31.16 4.94 37.47
N GLY A 61 -30.72 3.86 36.82
CA GLY A 61 -30.67 3.69 35.36
C GLY A 61 -31.62 2.62 34.83
N SER A 62 -31.35 2.22 33.59
CA SER A 62 -32.07 1.16 32.88
C SER A 62 -31.71 -0.24 33.42
N THR A 63 -32.46 -1.24 32.94
CA THR A 63 -32.10 -2.65 33.09
C THR A 63 -31.69 -3.17 31.73
N LEU A 64 -30.48 -3.74 31.64
CA LEU A 64 -29.96 -4.33 30.42
C LEU A 64 -30.19 -5.85 30.43
N ASN A 65 -30.54 -6.40 29.27
CA ASN A 65 -30.58 -7.85 29.05
C ASN A 65 -29.34 -8.22 28.25
N LEU A 66 -28.40 -8.86 28.93
CA LEU A 66 -27.09 -9.19 28.40
C LEU A 66 -27.12 -10.56 27.73
N THR A 67 -26.35 -10.72 26.67
CA THR A 67 -26.08 -11.97 25.96
C THR A 67 -24.66 -12.45 26.23
N GLU A 68 -24.37 -13.73 26.03
CA GLU A 68 -22.99 -14.21 26.12
C GLU A 68 -22.16 -13.64 24.95
N ASN A 69 -20.87 -13.43 25.21
CA ASN A 69 -19.85 -13.12 24.22
C ASN A 69 -18.87 -14.29 24.14
N PHE A 70 -18.49 -14.67 22.92
CA PHE A 70 -17.49 -15.70 22.64
C PHE A 70 -16.51 -15.26 21.54
N GLY A 71 -16.45 -13.95 21.29
CA GLY A 71 -15.80 -13.34 20.15
C GLY A 71 -14.38 -12.84 20.39
N SER A 72 -13.85 -12.94 21.61
CA SER A 72 -12.54 -12.37 21.95
C SER A 72 -11.37 -13.09 21.27
N SER A 73 -11.42 -14.41 21.07
CA SER A 73 -10.49 -15.11 20.16
C SER A 73 -11.01 -16.48 19.73
N ALA A 74 -10.47 -17.02 18.63
CA ALA A 74 -10.73 -18.40 18.19
C ALA A 74 -9.48 -19.14 17.72
N PHE A 75 -9.44 -20.46 17.90
CA PHE A 75 -8.33 -21.29 17.45
C PHE A 75 -8.78 -22.68 17.02
N ARG A 76 -8.19 -23.19 15.93
CA ARG A 76 -8.42 -24.55 15.42
C ARG A 76 -7.17 -25.42 15.62
N PRO A 77 -7.22 -26.45 16.49
CA PRO A 77 -6.09 -27.36 16.67
C PRO A 77 -5.87 -28.23 15.42
N ILE A 78 -4.62 -28.35 14.97
CA ILE A 78 -4.23 -29.15 13.79
C ILE A 78 -4.52 -30.65 14.01
N GLY A 79 -4.44 -31.13 15.25
CA GLY A 79 -4.75 -32.50 15.63
C GLY A 79 -6.25 -32.86 15.59
N GLU A 80 -7.14 -31.88 15.44
CA GLU A 80 -8.59 -32.06 15.33
C GLU A 80 -9.09 -31.93 13.89
N SER A 81 -10.34 -32.35 13.65
CA SER A 81 -10.99 -32.16 12.34
C SER A 81 -11.13 -30.69 12.00
N ASN A 82 -11.08 -30.36 10.70
CA ASN A 82 -11.21 -28.98 10.21
C ASN A 82 -12.53 -28.30 10.61
N ASP A 83 -13.53 -29.07 11.03
CA ASP A 83 -14.84 -28.56 11.44
C ASP A 83 -14.91 -28.23 12.95
N VAL A 84 -13.80 -28.32 13.69
CA VAL A 84 -13.76 -28.06 15.13
C VAL A 84 -12.84 -26.90 15.45
N PHE A 85 -13.33 -25.96 16.25
CA PHE A 85 -12.55 -24.84 16.76
C PHE A 85 -12.96 -24.50 18.19
N TYR A 86 -12.10 -23.76 18.88
CA TYR A 86 -12.32 -23.25 20.22
C TYR A 86 -12.44 -21.74 20.17
N SER A 87 -13.23 -21.14 21.07
CA SER A 87 -13.25 -19.70 21.29
C SER A 87 -13.25 -19.37 22.78
N ILE A 88 -13.02 -18.10 23.13
CA ILE A 88 -12.98 -17.62 24.50
C ILE A 88 -13.80 -16.33 24.65
N SER A 89 -14.35 -16.13 25.84
CA SER A 89 -14.97 -14.86 26.26
C SER A 89 -13.92 -13.95 26.94
N ASP A 90 -14.09 -12.65 26.82
CA ASP A 90 -13.32 -11.62 27.56
C ASP A 90 -13.66 -11.57 29.07
N ARG A 91 -13.26 -10.47 29.77
CA ARG A 91 -13.54 -10.20 31.19
C ARG A 91 -15.01 -10.12 31.63
N GLY A 92 -15.97 -10.06 30.73
CA GLY A 92 -17.38 -9.91 31.03
C GLY A 92 -17.96 -8.54 30.61
N PRO A 93 -19.27 -8.33 30.79
CA PRO A 93 -19.98 -7.14 30.35
C PRO A 93 -19.50 -5.88 31.08
N THR A 94 -18.71 -5.07 30.37
CA THR A 94 -18.18 -3.77 30.84
C THR A 94 -18.69 -2.60 30.00
N ILE A 95 -18.86 -1.45 30.65
CA ILE A 95 -19.28 -0.18 30.01
C ILE A 95 -18.28 0.90 30.46
N ASP A 96 -17.71 1.66 29.54
CA ASP A 96 -16.89 2.82 29.90
C ASP A 96 -17.73 3.80 30.76
N CYS A 97 -17.17 4.31 31.85
CA CYS A 97 -17.82 5.33 32.67
C CYS A 97 -18.26 6.56 31.86
N ALA A 98 -17.57 6.90 30.77
CA ALA A 98 -17.95 7.95 29.84
C ALA A 98 -19.26 7.66 29.08
N ASP A 99 -19.53 6.38 28.79
CA ASP A 99 -20.70 5.91 28.04
C ASP A 99 -21.91 5.59 28.92
N SER A 100 -21.83 5.87 30.22
CA SER A 100 -22.88 5.50 31.18
C SER A 100 -24.24 6.13 30.85
N GLU A 101 -24.28 7.33 30.26
CA GLU A 101 -25.56 7.91 29.83
C GLU A 101 -26.16 7.17 28.65
N ALA A 102 -25.34 6.84 27.64
CA ALA A 102 -25.78 6.16 26.43
C ALA A 102 -26.22 4.72 26.73
N ALA A 103 -25.41 3.98 27.47
CA ALA A 103 -25.66 2.57 27.76
C ALA A 103 -26.79 2.36 28.79
N ILE A 104 -26.79 3.12 29.89
CA ILE A 104 -27.69 2.86 31.03
C ILE A 104 -28.61 4.03 31.41
N GLY A 105 -28.58 5.13 30.68
CA GLY A 105 -29.46 6.29 30.90
C GLY A 105 -29.09 7.13 32.12
N VAL A 106 -27.86 7.01 32.65
CA VAL A 106 -27.39 7.78 33.81
C VAL A 106 -26.05 8.43 33.49
N ALA A 107 -26.05 9.75 33.32
CA ALA A 107 -24.82 10.51 33.16
C ALA A 107 -23.97 10.51 34.44
N ASN A 108 -22.65 10.48 34.28
CA ASN A 108 -21.67 10.51 35.39
C ASN A 108 -21.96 9.42 36.44
N PHE A 109 -22.27 8.20 35.99
CA PHE A 109 -22.63 7.10 36.88
C PHE A 109 -21.51 6.76 37.87
N CYS A 110 -20.26 6.86 37.42
CA CYS A 110 -19.04 6.69 38.22
C CYS A 110 -18.64 7.96 39.00
N GLY A 111 -19.47 9.01 39.00
CA GLY A 111 -19.13 10.31 39.56
C GLY A 111 -18.21 11.12 38.63
N ALA A 112 -17.16 11.73 39.19
CA ALA A 112 -16.15 12.46 38.41
C ALA A 112 -14.92 11.59 38.07
N ASP A 113 -15.00 10.30 38.38
CA ASP A 113 -13.93 9.32 38.18
C ASP A 113 -14.08 8.64 36.81
N SER A 114 -12.95 8.34 36.17
CA SER A 114 -12.87 7.45 35.00
C SER A 114 -12.72 5.99 35.41
N GLY A 115 -12.99 5.06 34.49
CA GLY A 115 -12.91 3.61 34.69
C GLY A 115 -14.01 2.88 33.92
N SER A 116 -14.29 1.64 34.29
CA SER A 116 -15.38 0.86 33.71
C SER A 116 -16.40 0.37 34.73
N ILE A 117 -17.64 0.27 34.28
CA ILE A 117 -18.77 -0.29 35.00
C ILE A 117 -18.88 -1.77 34.66
N PHE A 118 -18.63 -2.63 35.64
CA PHE A 118 -18.78 -4.08 35.53
C PHE A 118 -20.22 -4.46 35.85
N ALA A 119 -21.01 -4.80 34.83
CA ALA A 119 -22.40 -5.19 35.01
C ALA A 119 -22.52 -6.49 35.82
N ILE A 120 -21.55 -7.41 35.66
CA ILE A 120 -21.46 -8.68 36.38
C ILE A 120 -20.03 -8.82 36.94
N PRO A 121 -19.72 -8.22 38.11
CA PRO A 121 -18.36 -8.21 38.69
C PRO A 121 -17.74 -9.58 39.00
N ASP A 122 -18.57 -10.62 39.11
CA ASP A 122 -18.16 -12.01 39.34
C ASP A 122 -18.26 -12.87 38.08
N TYR A 123 -18.39 -12.26 36.89
CA TYR A 123 -18.31 -12.98 35.62
C TYR A 123 -16.98 -13.72 35.53
N ALA A 124 -17.05 -15.00 35.14
CA ALA A 124 -15.89 -15.87 35.00
C ALA A 124 -15.73 -16.22 33.52
N PRO A 125 -14.60 -15.86 32.90
CA PRO A 125 -14.35 -16.17 31.49
C PRO A 125 -14.40 -17.68 31.20
N LYS A 126 -14.78 -18.03 29.98
CA LYS A 126 -15.05 -19.40 29.55
C LYS A 126 -14.43 -19.67 28.19
N ILE A 127 -13.90 -20.87 28.03
CA ILE A 127 -13.52 -21.43 26.73
C ILE A 127 -14.70 -22.27 26.23
N VAL A 128 -15.03 -22.14 24.95
CA VAL A 128 -16.10 -22.89 24.30
C VAL A 128 -15.53 -23.71 23.14
N LYS A 129 -15.94 -24.97 23.04
CA LYS A 129 -15.63 -25.84 21.91
C LYS A 129 -16.82 -25.89 20.96
N TRP A 130 -16.56 -25.62 19.69
CA TRP A 130 -17.55 -25.60 18.62
C TRP A 130 -17.30 -26.71 17.61
N GLU A 131 -18.37 -27.29 17.08
CA GLU A 131 -18.33 -28.22 15.95
C GLU A 131 -19.27 -27.72 14.84
N LEU A 132 -18.69 -27.51 13.66
CA LEU A 132 -19.42 -27.27 12.43
C LEU A 132 -19.89 -28.60 11.85
N SER A 133 -21.13 -28.68 11.41
CA SER A 133 -21.67 -29.87 10.76
C SER A 133 -22.55 -29.50 9.57
N GLY A 134 -22.86 -30.49 8.71
CA GLY A 134 -23.69 -30.30 7.52
C GLY A 134 -22.89 -30.20 6.21
N ILE A 135 -23.59 -30.06 5.07
CA ILE A 135 -22.99 -29.94 3.74
C ILE A 135 -23.72 -28.83 2.96
N GLY A 136 -22.97 -27.96 2.28
CA GLY A 136 -23.53 -26.94 1.40
C GLY A 136 -24.27 -25.84 2.18
N THR A 137 -25.57 -25.69 1.95
CA THR A 137 -26.42 -24.65 2.56
C THR A 137 -27.05 -25.08 3.89
N GLU A 138 -26.74 -26.28 4.38
CA GLU A 138 -27.28 -26.83 5.63
C GLU A 138 -26.20 -26.89 6.73
N LEU A 139 -25.30 -25.89 6.78
CA LEU A 139 -24.33 -25.83 7.86
C LEU A 139 -25.04 -25.56 9.21
N ALA A 140 -24.55 -26.18 10.27
CA ALA A 140 -24.95 -25.95 11.65
C ALA A 140 -23.71 -25.76 12.51
N LEU A 141 -23.83 -24.88 13.51
CA LEU A 141 -22.81 -24.63 14.53
C LEU A 141 -23.31 -25.17 15.86
N GLU A 142 -22.61 -26.14 16.44
CA GLU A 142 -22.97 -26.78 17.70
C GLU A 142 -21.94 -26.48 18.80
N GLN A 143 -22.42 -26.00 19.95
CA GLN A 143 -21.61 -25.90 21.17
C GLN A 143 -21.47 -27.29 21.80
N THR A 144 -20.25 -27.82 21.84
CA THR A 144 -19.98 -29.19 22.31
C THR A 144 -19.39 -29.25 23.72
N GLU A 145 -18.70 -28.20 24.16
CA GLU A 145 -18.08 -28.12 25.49
C GLU A 145 -17.97 -26.66 25.96
N VAL A 146 -18.11 -26.43 27.28
CA VAL A 146 -17.87 -25.14 27.93
C VAL A 146 -16.98 -25.35 29.15
N ILE A 147 -15.86 -24.65 29.21
CA ILE A 147 -14.82 -24.78 30.24
C ILE A 147 -14.68 -23.43 30.95
N THR A 148 -15.13 -23.34 32.20
CA THR A 148 -14.96 -22.12 33.01
C THR A 148 -13.53 -22.03 33.56
N ILE A 149 -12.89 -20.86 33.40
CA ILE A 149 -11.55 -20.61 33.91
C ILE A 149 -11.60 -20.46 35.44
N LYS A 150 -10.65 -21.12 36.11
CA LYS A 150 -10.62 -21.21 37.58
C LYS A 150 -9.21 -21.26 38.14
N GLY A 151 -9.10 -20.86 39.40
CA GLY A 151 -7.89 -20.94 40.20
C GLY A 151 -7.47 -22.33 40.63
N SER A 152 -6.30 -22.46 41.25
CA SER A 152 -5.82 -23.77 41.77
C SER A 152 -6.69 -24.35 42.87
N ASN A 153 -7.52 -23.53 43.52
CA ASN A 153 -8.49 -23.92 44.53
C ASN A 153 -9.88 -24.25 43.95
N SER A 154 -10.01 -24.30 42.61
CA SER A 154 -11.25 -24.53 41.87
C SER A 154 -12.32 -23.44 42.01
N LEU A 155 -11.99 -22.28 42.61
CA LEU A 155 -12.85 -21.11 42.54
C LEU A 155 -12.68 -20.44 41.17
N ALA A 156 -13.79 -20.00 40.59
CA ALA A 156 -13.75 -19.22 39.37
C ALA A 156 -12.90 -17.96 39.55
N VAL A 157 -12.19 -17.59 38.49
CA VAL A 157 -11.59 -16.25 38.38
C VAL A 157 -12.66 -15.22 38.01
N ASN A 158 -12.28 -13.96 37.87
CA ASN A 158 -13.20 -12.92 37.41
C ASN A 158 -12.52 -11.93 36.47
N GLY A 159 -13.29 -10.99 35.94
CA GLY A 159 -12.82 -9.93 35.04
C GLY A 159 -12.32 -8.64 35.70
N LEU A 160 -12.37 -8.54 37.03
CA LEU A 160 -12.03 -7.29 37.73
C LEU A 160 -10.54 -6.94 37.56
N PRO A 161 -10.17 -5.65 37.52
CA PRO A 161 -8.80 -5.23 37.24
C PRO A 161 -7.79 -5.70 38.30
N ASN A 162 -6.54 -5.83 37.87
CA ASN A 162 -5.40 -6.06 38.76
C ASN A 162 -4.86 -4.72 39.34
N SER A 163 -3.91 -4.79 40.27
CA SER A 163 -3.26 -3.60 40.84
C SER A 163 -1.76 -3.69 40.67
N PHE A 164 -1.24 -3.08 39.61
CA PHE A 164 0.18 -3.03 39.26
C PHE A 164 0.85 -1.76 39.77
N THR A 165 2.08 -1.89 40.25
CA THR A 165 2.87 -0.77 40.77
C THR A 165 3.60 0.01 39.68
N ASN A 166 3.86 -0.64 38.54
CA ASN A 166 4.65 -0.09 37.42
C ASN A 166 3.85 -0.03 36.10
N ALA A 167 2.52 -0.01 36.17
CA ALA A 167 1.64 0.15 35.03
C ALA A 167 0.41 1.02 35.41
N THR A 168 -0.26 1.58 34.40
CA THR A 168 -1.54 2.28 34.59
C THR A 168 -2.61 1.28 35.03
N ASN A 169 -3.44 1.66 36.00
CA ASN A 169 -4.51 0.80 36.51
C ASN A 169 -5.88 1.41 36.22
N GLU A 170 -6.82 0.55 35.88
CA GLU A 170 -8.22 0.86 35.73
C GLU A 170 -8.94 0.93 37.10
N LYS A 171 -9.96 1.79 37.21
CA LYS A 171 -10.94 1.71 38.30
C LYS A 171 -12.17 0.92 37.84
N ALA A 172 -12.68 0.05 38.71
CA ALA A 172 -13.88 -0.71 38.45
C ALA A 172 -15.06 -0.20 39.28
N PHE A 173 -16.25 -0.15 38.71
CA PHE A 173 -17.50 0.22 39.38
C PHE A 173 -18.55 -0.89 39.22
N GLY A 174 -19.34 -1.14 40.27
CA GLY A 174 -20.45 -2.10 40.20
C GLY A 174 -21.70 -1.51 39.57
N PRO A 175 -22.75 -2.33 39.33
CA PRO A 175 -24.04 -1.85 38.82
C PRO A 175 -24.80 -0.96 39.83
N ASP A 176 -24.27 -0.81 41.05
CA ASP A 176 -24.74 0.14 42.06
C ASP A 176 -24.00 1.49 42.04
N GLY A 177 -23.01 1.66 41.16
CA GLY A 177 -22.18 2.86 41.04
C GLY A 177 -21.09 2.96 42.11
N LEU A 178 -20.84 1.91 42.88
CA LEU A 178 -19.78 1.88 43.89
C LEU A 178 -18.48 1.33 43.30
N GLU A 179 -17.36 1.97 43.64
CA GLU A 179 -16.02 1.49 43.27
C GLU A 179 -15.76 0.10 43.88
N LEU A 180 -15.27 -0.81 43.05
CA LEU A 180 -14.93 -2.18 43.37
C LEU A 180 -13.41 -2.31 43.58
N PRO A 181 -12.97 -3.15 44.54
CA PRO A 181 -11.55 -3.37 44.75
C PRO A 181 -10.95 -4.22 43.61
N ALA A 182 -9.74 -3.87 43.19
CA ALA A 182 -8.91 -4.71 42.35
C ALA A 182 -8.62 -6.08 42.98
N THR A 183 -8.29 -7.07 42.15
CA THR A 183 -8.03 -8.45 42.56
C THR A 183 -6.85 -9.03 41.79
N ALA A 184 -6.05 -9.86 42.46
CA ALA A 184 -4.94 -10.58 41.82
C ALA A 184 -5.37 -11.77 40.95
N ASN A 185 -6.66 -12.15 41.00
CA ASN A 185 -7.23 -13.24 40.20
C ASN A 185 -8.00 -12.73 38.98
N GLY A 186 -8.02 -11.42 38.76
CA GLY A 186 -8.61 -10.79 37.60
C GLY A 186 -7.87 -11.15 36.33
N ILE A 187 -8.60 -11.50 35.27
CA ILE A 187 -8.07 -11.70 33.93
C ILE A 187 -9.01 -11.11 32.90
N ASP A 188 -8.43 -10.63 31.81
CA ASP A 188 -9.09 -10.15 30.62
C ASP A 188 -8.54 -10.91 29.41
N PRO A 189 -9.09 -12.11 29.11
CA PRO A 189 -8.57 -12.94 28.04
C PRO A 189 -8.80 -12.30 26.68
N GLU A 190 -7.76 -12.23 25.84
CA GLU A 190 -7.87 -11.72 24.46
C GLU A 190 -7.41 -12.70 23.38
N ALA A 191 -6.64 -13.72 23.74
CA ALA A 191 -6.33 -14.79 22.80
C ALA A 191 -6.26 -16.16 23.45
N LEU A 192 -6.53 -17.20 22.65
CA LEU A 192 -6.27 -18.59 23.05
C LEU A 192 -5.52 -19.38 21.97
N VAL A 193 -4.74 -20.35 22.42
CA VAL A 193 -4.28 -21.46 21.57
C VAL A 193 -4.39 -22.78 22.33
N VAL A 194 -4.56 -23.88 21.61
CA VAL A 194 -4.71 -25.22 22.18
C VAL A 194 -3.49 -26.07 21.81
N LEU A 195 -2.79 -26.59 22.82
CA LEU A 195 -1.65 -27.49 22.65
C LEU A 195 -2.11 -28.92 22.31
N ASP A 196 -1.23 -29.71 21.70
CA ASP A 196 -1.46 -31.13 21.36
C ASP A 196 -1.83 -32.01 22.56
N ASN A 197 -1.43 -31.58 23.77
CA ASN A 197 -1.78 -32.26 25.01
C ASN A 197 -3.13 -31.81 25.61
N GLY A 198 -3.85 -30.92 24.92
CA GLY A 198 -5.17 -30.39 25.27
C GLY A 198 -5.15 -29.21 26.25
N LYS A 199 -3.98 -28.79 26.74
CA LYS A 199 -3.87 -27.57 27.56
C LYS A 199 -4.02 -26.32 26.69
N PHE A 200 -4.29 -25.20 27.35
CA PHE A 200 -4.48 -23.91 26.71
C PHE A 200 -3.39 -22.94 27.11
N TRP A 201 -2.92 -22.14 26.16
CA TRP A 201 -2.33 -20.84 26.46
C TRP A 201 -3.38 -19.77 26.21
N ILE A 202 -3.44 -18.79 27.11
CA ILE A 202 -4.37 -17.67 27.05
C ILE A 202 -3.58 -16.37 27.23
N ALA A 203 -3.76 -15.41 26.34
CA ALA A 203 -3.23 -14.06 26.53
C ALA A 203 -4.18 -13.27 27.42
N GLU A 204 -3.62 -12.41 28.24
CA GLU A 204 -4.38 -11.51 29.08
C GLU A 204 -3.86 -10.10 28.92
N GLU A 205 -4.80 -9.19 28.71
CA GLU A 205 -4.51 -7.85 28.24
C GLU A 205 -3.95 -6.94 29.34
N ASN A 206 -4.60 -6.97 30.51
CA ASN A 206 -4.37 -5.97 31.54
C ASN A 206 -3.02 -6.13 32.29
N GLY A 207 -2.50 -7.34 32.40
CA GLY A 207 -1.25 -7.68 33.08
C GLY A 207 -0.01 -7.76 32.20
N PRO A 208 -0.04 -7.20 30.98
CA PRO A 208 0.00 -7.98 29.74
C PRO A 208 0.74 -9.30 29.93
N SER A 209 -0.01 -10.40 30.02
CA SER A 209 0.50 -11.66 30.58
C SER A 209 0.01 -12.91 29.83
N LEU A 210 0.66 -14.04 30.09
CA LEU A 210 0.33 -15.33 29.45
C LEU A 210 -0.04 -16.37 30.50
N LEU A 211 -1.20 -17.02 30.36
CA LEU A 211 -1.69 -18.05 31.26
C LEU A 211 -1.62 -19.43 30.62
N LEU A 212 -0.92 -20.35 31.29
CA LEU A 212 -1.02 -21.78 30.98
C LEU A 212 -2.17 -22.39 31.79
N VAL A 213 -3.16 -22.94 31.10
CA VAL A 213 -4.39 -23.47 31.69
C VAL A 213 -4.53 -24.96 31.35
N ASP A 214 -4.90 -25.75 32.36
CA ASP A 214 -5.12 -27.20 32.21
C ASP A 214 -6.42 -27.49 31.44
N THR A 215 -6.61 -28.74 30.99
CA THR A 215 -7.76 -29.15 30.17
C THR A 215 -9.11 -28.92 30.85
N ASP A 216 -9.14 -28.75 32.18
CA ASP A 216 -10.36 -28.52 32.95
C ASP A 216 -10.60 -27.05 33.33
N GLY A 217 -9.83 -26.12 32.76
CA GLY A 217 -9.92 -24.68 33.01
C GLY A 217 -9.08 -24.18 34.19
N ARG A 218 -8.29 -25.05 34.85
CA ARG A 218 -7.47 -24.64 35.99
C ARG A 218 -6.19 -23.92 35.54
N ILE A 219 -6.00 -22.69 35.98
CA ILE A 219 -4.75 -21.95 35.75
C ILE A 219 -3.60 -22.66 36.48
N LEU A 220 -2.60 -23.09 35.71
CA LEU A 220 -1.38 -23.73 36.19
C LEU A 220 -0.32 -22.67 36.55
N GLN A 221 -0.16 -21.69 35.67
CA GLN A 221 0.85 -20.64 35.78
C GLN A 221 0.43 -19.40 34.98
N ARG A 222 0.74 -18.20 35.49
CA ARG A 222 0.66 -16.91 34.78
C ARG A 222 2.07 -16.33 34.67
N GLN A 223 2.51 -16.03 33.45
CA GLN A 223 3.77 -15.34 33.15
C GLN A 223 3.48 -13.86 32.97
N VAL A 224 4.07 -13.01 33.81
CA VAL A 224 3.92 -11.55 33.75
C VAL A 224 5.26 -10.89 33.39
N PRO A 225 5.28 -9.61 32.97
CA PRO A 225 6.51 -8.85 32.75
C PRO A 225 7.41 -8.84 33.99
N SER A 226 8.72 -8.87 33.78
CA SER A 226 9.71 -8.91 34.85
C SER A 226 9.51 -7.79 35.86
N GLY A 227 9.38 -8.14 37.16
CA GLY A 227 9.13 -7.19 38.24
C GLY A 227 7.66 -7.07 38.67
N SER A 228 6.71 -7.67 37.94
CA SER A 228 5.27 -7.57 38.24
C SER A 228 4.71 -8.74 39.07
N ALA A 229 5.47 -9.82 39.31
CA ALA A 229 4.93 -11.00 40.00
C ALA A 229 4.44 -10.73 41.43
N THR A 230 5.08 -9.81 42.16
CA THR A 230 4.67 -9.49 43.54
C THR A 230 3.33 -8.77 43.64
N ASP A 231 2.96 -8.03 42.59
CA ASP A 231 1.70 -7.29 42.52
C ASP A 231 0.50 -8.24 42.47
N LEU A 232 0.71 -9.45 41.94
CA LEU A 232 -0.27 -10.53 41.93
C LEU A 232 -0.05 -11.57 43.05
N GLY A 233 0.63 -11.21 44.15
CA GLY A 233 0.91 -12.14 45.26
C GLY A 233 -0.32 -12.73 45.96
N GLY A 234 -1.53 -12.19 45.70
CA GLY A 234 -2.82 -12.72 46.15
C GLY A 234 -3.48 -13.72 45.20
N ALA A 235 -2.86 -14.02 44.06
CA ALA A 235 -3.38 -14.99 43.10
C ALA A 235 -3.44 -16.39 43.70
N ASN A 236 -4.46 -17.15 43.32
CA ASN A 236 -4.67 -18.53 43.76
C ASN A 236 -4.02 -19.55 42.79
N TYR A 237 -3.04 -19.10 42.02
CA TYR A 237 -2.25 -19.87 41.04
C TYR A 237 -0.80 -19.37 41.04
N THR A 238 0.09 -20.10 40.35
CA THR A 238 1.51 -19.72 40.28
C THR A 238 1.67 -18.49 39.40
N VAL A 239 2.33 -17.45 39.89
CA VAL A 239 2.73 -16.28 39.10
C VAL A 239 4.25 -16.28 38.97
N SER A 240 4.74 -16.02 37.76
CA SER A 240 6.17 -16.01 37.40
C SER A 240 6.46 -14.82 36.52
N ASP A 241 7.63 -14.21 36.67
CA ASP A 241 8.08 -13.02 35.93
C ASP A 241 9.47 -13.22 35.32
N GLY A 242 9.85 -14.48 35.11
CA GLY A 242 11.18 -14.87 34.64
C GLY A 242 11.32 -15.02 33.13
N ILE A 243 10.24 -14.85 32.35
CA ILE A 243 10.22 -15.08 30.91
C ILE A 243 10.04 -13.78 30.13
N LEU A 244 9.05 -12.96 30.50
CA LEU A 244 8.73 -11.73 29.78
C LEU A 244 9.62 -10.56 30.25
N PRO A 245 10.31 -9.85 29.35
CA PRO A 245 11.01 -8.61 29.64
C PRO A 245 10.15 -7.58 30.37
N ALA A 246 10.79 -6.70 31.14
CA ALA A 246 10.08 -5.66 31.89
C ALA A 246 9.37 -4.66 30.97
N ILE A 247 9.86 -4.45 29.74
CA ILE A 247 9.33 -3.42 28.84
C ILE A 247 7.86 -3.63 28.50
N PHE A 248 7.38 -4.88 28.43
CA PHE A 248 5.98 -5.20 28.18
C PHE A 248 5.04 -4.62 29.26
N SER A 249 5.52 -4.28 30.46
CA SER A 249 4.70 -3.57 31.46
C SER A 249 4.29 -2.16 31.02
N ARG A 250 4.88 -1.63 29.94
CA ARG A 250 4.58 -0.33 29.33
C ARG A 250 3.43 -0.39 28.33
N ARG A 251 2.58 -1.40 28.34
CA ARG A 251 1.33 -1.36 27.57
C ARG A 251 0.51 -0.09 27.84
N LYS A 252 -0.32 0.32 26.89
CA LYS A 252 -1.39 1.29 27.16
C LYS A 252 -2.53 0.57 27.93
N LEU A 253 -3.35 1.34 28.67
CA LEU A 253 -4.52 0.78 29.36
C LEU A 253 -5.48 0.21 28.30
N ASP A 254 -6.10 -0.95 28.58
CA ASP A 254 -6.88 -1.74 27.62
C ASP A 254 -6.21 -1.86 26.22
N ARG A 255 -4.88 -2.12 26.21
CA ARG A 255 -4.05 -2.34 24.99
C ARG A 255 -2.87 -3.28 25.24
N GLY A 256 -3.18 -4.52 25.62
CA GLY A 256 -2.23 -5.49 26.16
C GLY A 256 -1.64 -6.48 25.15
N ILE A 257 -1.40 -7.73 25.57
CA ILE A 257 -1.17 -8.82 24.62
C ILE A 257 -2.53 -9.18 24.03
N GLU A 258 -2.70 -8.93 22.74
CA GLU A 258 -3.95 -9.23 22.05
C GLU A 258 -3.93 -10.66 21.51
N ALA A 259 -2.92 -10.97 20.70
CA ALA A 259 -2.98 -12.14 19.83
C ALA A 259 -1.99 -13.22 20.26
N LEU A 260 -2.36 -14.49 20.06
CA LEU A 260 -1.50 -15.65 20.24
C LEU A 260 -1.47 -16.54 19.01
N ALA A 261 -0.28 -17.01 18.66
CA ALA A 261 -0.10 -18.03 17.65
C ALA A 261 0.76 -19.17 18.18
N LEU A 262 0.46 -20.41 17.74
CA LEU A 262 1.18 -21.61 18.14
C LEU A 262 1.79 -22.26 16.90
N SER A 263 3.11 -22.49 16.89
CA SER A 263 3.76 -23.19 15.78
C SER A 263 3.12 -24.58 15.57
N PRO A 264 2.97 -25.05 14.32
CA PRO A 264 2.33 -26.34 14.05
C PRO A 264 2.96 -27.54 14.77
N ASP A 265 4.26 -27.46 15.09
CA ASP A 265 4.99 -28.49 15.81
C ASP A 265 4.92 -28.38 17.35
N ASN A 266 4.15 -27.41 17.87
CA ASN A 266 3.95 -27.13 19.30
C ASN A 266 5.22 -26.73 20.07
N THR A 267 6.28 -26.27 19.38
CA THR A 267 7.54 -25.89 20.02
C THR A 267 7.66 -24.40 20.32
N HIS A 268 6.92 -23.54 19.62
CA HIS A 268 6.95 -22.09 19.81
C HIS A 268 5.56 -21.50 20.01
N LEU A 269 5.46 -20.64 21.03
CA LEU A 269 4.32 -19.75 21.26
C LEU A 269 4.73 -18.34 20.87
N TYR A 270 3.92 -17.69 20.05
CA TYR A 270 4.07 -16.30 19.68
C TYR A 270 3.01 -15.47 20.37
N PHE A 271 3.36 -14.28 20.83
CA PHE A 271 2.42 -13.31 21.37
C PHE A 271 2.68 -11.93 20.74
N ILE A 272 1.62 -11.15 20.56
CA ILE A 272 1.71 -9.85 19.91
C ILE A 272 0.98 -8.81 20.76
N MET A 273 1.62 -7.66 20.96
CA MET A 273 0.97 -6.53 21.64
C MET A 273 -0.10 -5.92 20.73
N GLN A 274 -1.23 -5.48 21.29
CA GLN A 274 -2.32 -4.88 20.52
C GLN A 274 -1.89 -3.60 19.80
N SER A 275 -1.08 -2.78 20.48
CA SER A 275 -0.56 -1.51 19.98
C SER A 275 0.87 -1.24 20.45
N ALA A 276 1.43 -0.11 20.02
CA ALA A 276 2.73 0.36 20.49
C ALA A 276 2.75 0.57 22.01
N LEU A 277 3.92 0.37 22.62
CA LEU A 277 4.06 0.54 24.07
C LEU A 277 4.03 2.03 24.44
N ALA A 278 3.39 2.36 25.57
CA ALA A 278 3.42 3.66 26.21
C ALA A 278 4.77 3.92 26.89
N ASN A 279 5.82 4.01 26.06
CA ASN A 279 7.19 4.24 26.45
C ASN A 279 7.80 5.37 25.60
N PRO A 280 8.09 6.54 26.17
CA PRO A 280 8.01 6.86 27.59
C PRO A 280 6.57 7.02 28.13
N ASP A 281 5.60 7.32 27.27
CA ASP A 281 4.21 7.65 27.61
C ASP A 281 3.22 7.32 26.48
N SER A 282 1.93 7.60 26.69
CA SER A 282 0.86 7.30 25.74
C SER A 282 0.91 8.12 24.46
N ASP A 283 1.47 9.33 24.48
CA ASP A 283 1.52 10.19 23.29
C ASP A 283 2.52 9.59 22.27
N ALA A 284 3.64 9.06 22.77
CA ALA A 284 4.57 8.26 21.96
C ALA A 284 3.89 7.02 21.37
N ALA A 285 3.07 6.30 22.16
CA ALA A 285 2.33 5.13 21.65
C ALA A 285 1.30 5.51 20.58
N ASP A 286 0.55 6.60 20.77
CA ASP A 286 -0.57 6.99 19.92
C ASP A 286 -0.12 7.46 18.52
N SER A 287 1.13 7.91 18.41
CA SER A 287 1.76 8.29 17.14
C SER A 287 2.61 7.17 16.52
N SER A 288 3.00 6.16 17.29
CA SER A 288 3.88 5.10 16.81
C SER A 288 3.13 4.03 16.02
N ARG A 289 3.84 3.45 15.05
CA ARG A 289 3.41 2.28 14.28
C ARG A 289 4.12 1.00 14.69
N ILE A 290 4.99 1.04 15.71
CA ILE A 290 5.88 -0.07 16.05
C ILE A 290 5.27 -0.92 17.16
N VAL A 291 4.95 -2.16 16.80
CA VAL A 291 4.38 -3.19 17.67
C VAL A 291 5.41 -4.32 17.88
N ARG A 292 5.37 -4.98 19.03
CA ARG A 292 6.32 -6.04 19.40
C ARG A 292 5.68 -7.42 19.29
N ILE A 293 6.42 -8.35 18.67
CA ILE A 293 6.11 -9.78 18.58
C ILE A 293 7.11 -10.54 19.46
N GLY A 294 6.63 -11.27 20.45
CA GLY A 294 7.47 -12.16 21.26
C GLY A 294 7.40 -13.62 20.80
N LYS A 295 8.53 -14.33 20.79
CA LYS A 295 8.65 -15.78 20.52
C LYS A 295 9.14 -16.50 21.78
N ILE A 296 8.35 -17.45 22.28
CA ILE A 296 8.63 -18.26 23.46
C ILE A 296 8.82 -19.71 23.04
N GLU A 297 9.96 -20.30 23.40
CA GLU A 297 10.19 -21.73 23.26
C GLU A 297 9.43 -22.49 24.37
N LEU A 298 8.72 -23.54 23.99
CA LEU A 298 7.95 -24.40 24.88
C LEU A 298 8.70 -25.72 25.14
N ASN A 299 8.59 -26.21 26.38
CA ASN A 299 8.96 -27.58 26.71
C ASN A 299 7.94 -28.56 26.12
N SER A 300 8.32 -29.84 26.00
CA SER A 300 7.44 -30.90 25.48
C SER A 300 6.12 -31.11 26.26
N ASP A 301 6.02 -30.59 27.49
CA ASP A 301 4.81 -30.65 28.32
C ASP A 301 3.94 -29.38 28.24
N GLY A 302 4.31 -28.43 27.38
CA GLY A 302 3.65 -27.15 27.16
C GLY A 302 4.07 -26.03 28.10
N THR A 303 4.94 -26.28 29.07
CA THR A 303 5.45 -25.24 29.97
C THR A 303 6.45 -24.32 29.25
N PRO A 304 6.53 -23.03 29.60
CA PRO A 304 7.46 -22.13 28.93
C PRO A 304 8.91 -22.48 29.31
N ASN A 305 9.81 -22.49 28.32
CA ASN A 305 11.26 -22.68 28.53
C ASN A 305 11.97 -21.34 28.64
N ALA A 306 11.94 -20.53 27.57
CA ALA A 306 12.57 -19.22 27.50
C ALA A 306 11.88 -18.35 26.44
N MET A 307 11.92 -17.03 26.61
CA MET A 307 11.71 -16.12 25.48
C MET A 307 12.98 -16.15 24.62
N VAL A 308 12.83 -16.53 23.36
CA VAL A 308 13.93 -16.75 22.42
C VAL A 308 13.98 -15.69 21.31
N GLY A 309 12.92 -14.90 21.16
CA GLY A 309 12.91 -13.78 20.23
C GLY A 309 11.95 -12.67 20.62
N GLU A 310 12.32 -11.46 20.21
CA GLU A 310 11.48 -10.28 20.16
C GLU A 310 11.71 -9.59 18.82
N TYR A 311 10.64 -9.32 18.08
CA TYR A 311 10.70 -8.79 16.73
C TYR A 311 9.80 -7.56 16.60
N LEU A 312 10.20 -6.65 15.71
CA LEU A 312 9.46 -5.42 15.48
C LEU A 312 8.55 -5.55 14.27
N TYR A 313 7.26 -5.34 14.51
CA TYR A 313 6.21 -5.27 13.50
C TYR A 313 5.83 -3.81 13.28
N ARG A 314 5.60 -3.41 12.03
CA ARG A 314 5.15 -2.06 11.69
C ARG A 314 3.70 -2.12 11.22
N LEU A 315 2.77 -1.51 11.95
CA LEU A 315 1.36 -1.35 11.57
C LEU A 315 1.24 -0.57 10.25
N ASP A 316 0.19 -0.83 9.48
CA ASP A 316 -0.17 0.03 8.35
C ASP A 316 -0.54 1.45 8.83
N PRO A 317 -0.30 2.47 8.00
CA PRO A 317 -0.79 3.80 8.31
C PRO A 317 -2.32 3.80 8.29
N ALA A 318 -2.96 4.58 9.16
CA ALA A 318 -4.43 4.67 9.22
C ALA A 318 -5.07 5.07 7.87
N SER A 319 -4.34 5.82 7.04
CA SER A 319 -4.75 6.19 5.68
C SER A 319 -5.03 5.00 4.77
N ASN A 320 -4.42 3.84 5.05
CA ASN A 320 -4.63 2.64 4.26
C ASN A 320 -5.98 1.95 4.57
N PHE A 321 -6.73 2.39 5.59
CA PHE A 321 -8.01 1.78 5.99
C PHE A 321 -9.25 2.54 5.47
N GLY A 322 -9.06 3.65 4.74
CA GLY A 322 -10.14 4.43 4.14
C GLY A 322 -9.78 5.00 2.78
N ILE A 323 -10.79 5.42 2.02
CA ILE A 323 -10.65 6.07 0.70
C ILE A 323 -11.39 7.40 0.77
N LYS A 324 -10.65 8.51 0.80
CA LYS A 324 -11.24 9.86 0.93
C LYS A 324 -12.08 10.27 -0.28
N SER A 325 -11.61 9.99 -1.50
CA SER A 325 -12.28 10.37 -2.75
C SER A 325 -13.72 9.83 -2.84
N THR A 326 -13.95 8.63 -2.32
CA THR A 326 -15.25 7.95 -2.33
C THR A 326 -15.93 7.94 -0.96
N ASN A 327 -15.33 8.58 0.06
CA ASN A 327 -15.77 8.57 1.45
C ASN A 327 -16.15 7.16 1.95
N SER A 328 -15.26 6.20 1.71
CA SER A 328 -15.47 4.77 1.98
C SER A 328 -14.42 4.21 2.94
N GLY A 329 -14.75 3.13 3.65
CA GLY A 329 -13.88 2.52 4.66
C GLY A 329 -13.89 3.28 5.98
N ASP A 330 -12.78 3.21 6.70
CA ASP A 330 -12.63 3.77 8.04
C ASP A 330 -12.15 5.23 7.98
N LEU A 331 -13.12 6.14 7.97
CA LEU A 331 -12.94 7.58 8.05
C LEU A 331 -13.64 8.15 9.30
N ASP A 332 -13.17 9.28 9.78
CA ASP A 332 -13.81 10.02 10.86
C ASP A 332 -15.10 10.72 10.38
N SER A 333 -15.79 11.42 11.30
CA SER A 333 -17.05 12.09 10.97
C SER A 333 -16.93 13.25 9.97
N ASN A 334 -15.71 13.75 9.73
CA ASN A 334 -15.41 14.81 8.77
C ASN A 334 -14.98 14.24 7.40
N GLY A 335 -14.80 12.92 7.27
CA GLY A 335 -14.26 12.28 6.08
C GLY A 335 -12.73 12.24 6.07
N ASP A 336 -12.08 12.52 7.20
CA ASP A 336 -10.63 12.39 7.35
C ASP A 336 -10.22 10.98 7.77
N PHE A 337 -8.95 10.63 7.56
CA PHE A 337 -8.44 9.35 8.02
C PHE A 337 -8.48 9.29 9.55
N LEU A 338 -8.72 8.10 10.11
CA LEU A 338 -8.65 7.89 11.55
C LEU A 338 -7.24 8.18 12.09
N ALA A 339 -7.15 8.41 13.41
CA ALA A 339 -5.86 8.54 14.08
C ALA A 339 -5.08 7.20 14.02
N GLN A 340 -3.75 7.27 14.00
CA GLN A 340 -2.91 6.08 13.95
C GLN A 340 -3.14 5.14 15.15
N SER A 341 -3.50 5.69 16.30
CA SER A 341 -3.84 4.95 17.53
C SER A 341 -5.05 4.04 17.39
N GLU A 342 -5.88 4.22 16.37
CA GLU A 342 -7.04 3.36 16.09
C GLU A 342 -6.63 2.07 15.37
N VAL A 343 -5.50 2.04 14.67
CA VAL A 343 -5.01 0.82 14.01
C VAL A 343 -4.37 -0.10 15.04
N THR A 344 -4.95 -1.29 15.20
CA THR A 344 -4.57 -2.26 16.22
C THR A 344 -4.40 -3.66 15.63
N ILE A 345 -3.71 -4.52 16.37
CA ILE A 345 -3.67 -5.96 16.12
C ILE A 345 -4.88 -6.59 16.79
N ASN A 346 -5.58 -7.51 16.12
CA ASN A 346 -6.75 -8.19 16.69
C ASN A 346 -6.52 -9.69 16.86
N GLU A 347 -5.81 -10.34 15.94
CA GLU A 347 -5.65 -11.80 16.00
C GLU A 347 -4.41 -12.27 15.23
N ALA A 348 -3.91 -13.47 15.53
CA ALA A 348 -2.79 -14.07 14.81
C ALA A 348 -2.83 -15.60 14.75
N ILE A 349 -2.26 -16.16 13.68
CA ILE A 349 -2.20 -17.60 13.45
C ILE A 349 -0.82 -17.96 12.89
N ALA A 350 -0.18 -19.02 13.40
CA ALA A 350 1.05 -19.52 12.80
C ALA A 350 0.72 -20.57 11.73
N LEU A 351 1.30 -20.40 10.54
CA LEU A 351 1.18 -21.34 9.42
C LEU A 351 2.36 -22.31 9.37
N ASP A 352 3.53 -21.86 9.82
CA ASP A 352 4.75 -22.65 10.02
C ASP A 352 5.58 -21.99 11.14
N ASP A 353 6.77 -22.52 11.45
CA ASP A 353 7.71 -21.81 12.32
C ASP A 353 8.12 -20.48 11.68
N ASP A 354 8.06 -19.38 12.46
CA ASP A 354 8.36 -18.01 12.01
C ASP A 354 7.50 -17.45 10.86
N TYR A 355 6.51 -18.21 10.35
CA TYR A 355 5.53 -17.76 9.37
C TYR A 355 4.14 -17.64 10.00
N LEU A 356 3.69 -16.39 10.19
CA LEU A 356 2.40 -16.09 10.80
C LEU A 356 1.47 -15.32 9.84
N VAL A 357 0.18 -15.34 10.15
CA VAL A 357 -0.83 -14.39 9.70
C VAL A 357 -1.17 -13.50 10.89
N ILE A 358 -1.23 -12.18 10.66
CA ILE A 358 -1.61 -11.16 11.62
C ILE A 358 -2.81 -10.40 11.06
N VAL A 359 -3.80 -10.12 11.91
CA VAL A 359 -4.96 -9.29 11.57
C VAL A 359 -4.75 -7.90 12.15
N GLU A 360 -4.72 -6.90 11.27
CA GLU A 360 -4.81 -5.49 11.64
C GLU A 360 -6.25 -5.00 11.40
N GLN A 361 -6.78 -4.18 12.29
CA GLN A 361 -8.06 -3.50 12.12
C GLN A 361 -7.97 -2.06 12.63
N ALA A 362 -8.65 -1.13 11.97
CA ALA A 362 -8.82 0.23 12.47
C ALA A 362 -10.19 0.39 13.15
N LYS A 363 -11.27 0.07 12.43
CA LYS A 363 -12.62 0.05 12.99
C LYS A 363 -13.50 -1.01 12.32
N THR A 364 -13.77 -0.86 11.04
CA THR A 364 -14.61 -1.78 10.24
C THR A 364 -13.78 -2.52 9.20
N VAL A 365 -12.67 -1.91 8.77
CA VAL A 365 -11.77 -2.45 7.76
C VAL A 365 -10.69 -3.30 8.43
N SER A 366 -10.57 -4.55 7.98
CA SER A 366 -9.63 -5.54 8.50
C SER A 366 -8.69 -6.00 7.40
N LYS A 367 -7.41 -6.15 7.76
CA LYS A 367 -6.34 -6.57 6.87
C LYS A 367 -5.58 -7.75 7.44
N TYR A 368 -5.35 -8.75 6.60
CA TYR A 368 -4.75 -10.01 6.98
C TYR A 368 -3.37 -10.10 6.36
N PHE A 369 -2.34 -9.83 7.15
CA PHE A 369 -0.95 -9.82 6.73
C PHE A 369 -0.29 -11.17 6.98
N ARG A 370 0.34 -11.72 5.95
CA ARG A 370 1.32 -12.80 6.08
C ARG A 370 2.64 -12.16 6.52
N ILE A 371 3.34 -12.76 7.47
CA ILE A 371 4.61 -12.25 7.99
C ILE A 371 5.69 -13.31 8.08
N ASN A 372 6.95 -12.91 7.99
CA ASN A 372 8.10 -13.80 8.16
C ASN A 372 9.10 -13.23 9.17
N LEU A 373 9.33 -13.94 10.26
CA LEU A 373 10.27 -13.53 11.32
C LEU A 373 11.71 -13.96 11.04
N ALA A 374 11.96 -14.93 10.14
CA ALA A 374 13.26 -15.59 10.00
C ALA A 374 14.40 -14.63 9.63
N ASN A 375 14.10 -13.56 8.89
CA ASN A 375 15.06 -12.55 8.45
C ASN A 375 14.96 -11.22 9.23
N ALA A 376 14.08 -11.15 10.24
CA ALA A 376 13.93 -9.96 11.07
C ALA A 376 15.03 -9.92 12.16
N THR A 377 15.39 -8.72 12.59
CA THR A 377 16.34 -8.56 13.69
C THR A 377 15.66 -8.94 15.01
N ASN A 378 16.22 -9.92 15.71
CA ASN A 378 15.82 -10.25 17.07
C ASN A 378 16.37 -9.19 18.04
N VAL A 379 15.49 -8.37 18.61
CA VAL A 379 15.86 -7.25 19.49
C VAL A 379 15.87 -7.60 20.97
N LEU A 380 15.58 -8.86 21.32
CA LEU A 380 15.49 -9.30 22.72
C LEU A 380 16.78 -9.02 23.49
N GLY A 381 16.67 -8.27 24.59
CA GLY A 381 17.80 -7.90 25.46
C GLY A 381 18.79 -6.91 24.85
N THR A 382 18.46 -6.30 23.71
CA THR A 382 19.22 -5.18 23.13
C THR A 382 18.81 -3.85 23.78
N ASP A 383 19.45 -2.75 23.40
CA ASP A 383 19.17 -1.44 24.00
C ASP A 383 17.71 -0.99 23.78
N VAL A 384 17.06 -1.36 22.67
CA VAL A 384 15.65 -0.98 22.38
C VAL A 384 14.60 -1.76 23.20
N ASP A 385 15.02 -2.79 23.94
CA ASP A 385 14.20 -3.59 24.86
C ASP A 385 14.28 -3.06 26.31
N PHE A 386 15.01 -1.96 26.57
CA PHE A 386 15.06 -1.34 27.89
C PHE A 386 14.13 -0.12 28.01
N ILE A 387 13.32 -0.10 29.08
CA ILE A 387 12.46 1.04 29.48
C ILE A 387 13.24 2.36 29.60
N SER A 388 14.54 2.30 29.91
CA SER A 388 15.37 3.49 30.13
C SER A 388 15.95 4.11 28.86
N THR A 389 15.68 3.53 27.69
CA THR A 389 16.27 3.98 26.42
C THR A 389 15.62 5.27 25.94
N VAL A 390 16.45 6.22 25.50
CA VAL A 390 16.05 7.58 25.07
C VAL A 390 16.84 7.97 23.82
N PRO A 391 16.18 8.37 22.71
CA PRO A 391 14.73 8.25 22.49
C PRO A 391 14.29 6.78 22.58
N SER A 392 13.05 6.55 23.02
CA SER A 392 12.47 5.21 23.05
C SER A 392 12.30 4.68 21.63
N LEU A 393 11.98 3.39 21.52
CA LEU A 393 11.64 2.79 20.23
C LEU A 393 10.40 3.47 19.63
N GLU A 394 9.42 3.76 20.48
CA GLU A 394 8.10 4.25 20.08
C GLU A 394 8.14 5.72 19.64
N GLU A 395 9.18 6.48 20.04
CA GLU A 395 9.48 7.84 19.58
C GLU A 395 10.25 7.88 18.23
N GLN A 396 10.52 6.73 17.60
CA GLN A 396 11.35 6.65 16.38
C GLN A 396 10.58 6.02 15.21
N GLU A 397 10.62 6.66 14.05
CA GLU A 397 9.99 6.11 12.83
C GLU A 397 10.90 5.11 12.08
N SER A 398 12.22 5.34 12.13
CA SER A 398 13.24 4.54 11.44
C SER A 398 14.39 4.16 12.36
N LEU A 399 14.90 2.93 12.23
CA LEU A 399 15.95 2.37 13.08
C LEU A 399 17.12 1.90 12.23
N THR A 400 18.32 2.42 12.51
CA THR A 400 19.52 2.01 11.79
C THR A 400 19.95 0.60 12.20
N GLY A 401 20.09 -0.30 11.22
CA GLY A 401 20.62 -1.66 11.44
C GLY A 401 19.65 -2.61 12.15
N ILE A 402 18.36 -2.28 12.20
CA ILE A 402 17.29 -3.15 12.69
C ILE A 402 16.34 -3.42 11.55
N ASP A 403 16.31 -4.67 11.09
CA ASP A 403 15.35 -5.13 10.11
C ASP A 403 14.03 -5.49 10.79
N PHE A 404 12.96 -4.79 10.38
CA PHE A 404 11.60 -5.12 10.77
C PHE A 404 11.15 -6.44 10.13
N VAL A 405 10.10 -7.01 10.70
CA VAL A 405 9.41 -8.18 10.13
C VAL A 405 8.93 -7.87 8.72
N VAL A 406 9.24 -8.77 7.78
CA VAL A 406 8.71 -8.68 6.42
C VAL A 406 7.23 -9.05 6.46
N LYS A 407 6.36 -8.13 6.03
CA LYS A 407 4.92 -8.35 5.95
C LYS A 407 4.40 -8.23 4.51
N GLN A 408 3.36 -8.98 4.20
CA GLN A 408 2.68 -8.97 2.91
C GLN A 408 1.17 -9.10 3.11
N LEU A 409 0.40 -8.17 2.56
CA LEU A 409 -1.06 -8.24 2.59
C LEU A 409 -1.53 -9.52 1.87
N GLY A 410 -2.37 -10.30 2.54
CA GLY A 410 -3.09 -11.45 1.99
C GLY A 410 -4.52 -11.08 1.60
N TYR A 411 -5.29 -10.53 2.54
CA TYR A 411 -6.69 -10.13 2.32
C TYR A 411 -6.97 -8.73 2.90
N ASP A 412 -7.76 -7.93 2.21
CA ASP A 412 -8.22 -6.60 2.62
C ASP A 412 -9.74 -6.52 2.44
N SER A 413 -10.47 -6.32 3.54
CA SER A 413 -11.93 -6.31 3.52
C SER A 413 -12.54 -5.12 2.77
N LEU A 414 -11.77 -4.05 2.53
CA LEU A 414 -12.26 -2.85 1.84
C LEU A 414 -12.21 -3.01 0.32
N THR A 415 -11.10 -3.55 -0.21
CA THR A 415 -10.85 -3.59 -1.67
C THR A 415 -10.96 -4.98 -2.28
N MET A 416 -10.96 -6.05 -1.47
CA MET A 416 -11.04 -7.42 -1.99
C MET A 416 -12.46 -7.99 -1.82
N PRO A 417 -13.22 -8.17 -2.91
CA PRO A 417 -14.60 -8.59 -2.82
C PRO A 417 -14.73 -10.03 -2.32
N LEU A 418 -15.69 -10.26 -1.43
CA LEU A 418 -16.24 -11.59 -1.17
C LEU A 418 -17.31 -11.93 -2.20
N PRO A 419 -17.62 -13.23 -2.41
CA PRO A 419 -18.81 -13.60 -3.19
C PRO A 419 -20.04 -12.87 -2.67
N THR A 420 -20.86 -12.28 -3.55
CA THR A 420 -22.03 -11.44 -3.20
C THR A 420 -23.10 -12.12 -2.34
N THR A 421 -22.96 -13.42 -2.09
CA THR A 421 -23.82 -14.23 -1.23
C THR A 421 -23.25 -14.42 0.18
N ILE A 422 -22.09 -13.85 0.48
CA ILE A 422 -21.41 -13.89 1.77
C ILE A 422 -21.28 -12.46 2.25
N ASP A 423 -21.97 -12.14 3.34
CA ASP A 423 -21.84 -10.86 4.01
C ASP A 423 -20.56 -10.90 4.86
N PRO A 424 -19.61 -9.95 4.71
CA PRO A 424 -18.51 -9.82 5.64
C PRO A 424 -19.05 -9.51 7.05
N LEU A 425 -18.30 -9.89 8.09
CA LEU A 425 -18.54 -9.28 9.40
C LEU A 425 -18.08 -7.83 9.29
N ALA A 426 -18.97 -6.88 9.59
CA ALA A 426 -18.74 -5.48 9.32
C ALA A 426 -17.89 -4.79 10.40
N GLU A 427 -18.02 -5.16 11.67
CA GLU A 427 -17.35 -4.47 12.80
C GLU A 427 -16.94 -5.46 13.89
N ASN A 428 -15.93 -5.08 14.70
CA ASN A 428 -15.49 -5.75 15.92
C ASN A 428 -15.06 -7.22 15.73
N ILE A 429 -14.32 -7.52 14.67
CA ILE A 429 -13.74 -8.87 14.49
C ILE A 429 -12.56 -9.02 15.45
N GLU A 430 -12.69 -9.92 16.42
CA GLU A 430 -11.64 -10.20 17.42
C GLU A 430 -11.18 -11.67 17.37
N ALA A 431 -12.03 -12.58 16.90
CA ALA A 431 -11.70 -14.00 16.80
C ALA A 431 -11.55 -14.49 15.37
N MET A 432 -10.47 -15.22 15.10
CA MET A 432 -10.24 -15.92 13.83
C MET A 432 -9.68 -17.34 14.03
N ALA A 433 -10.35 -18.35 13.47
CA ALA A 433 -9.80 -19.71 13.38
C ALA A 433 -9.67 -20.17 11.92
N LEU A 434 -8.46 -20.58 11.51
CA LEU A 434 -8.24 -21.16 10.18
C LEU A 434 -8.71 -22.62 10.15
N LEU A 435 -9.82 -22.89 9.45
CA LEU A 435 -10.37 -24.24 9.33
C LEU A 435 -9.51 -25.10 8.39
N ASP A 436 -9.18 -24.56 7.22
CA ASP A 436 -8.31 -25.17 6.23
C ASP A 436 -7.67 -24.12 5.30
N SER A 437 -7.03 -24.56 4.22
CA SER A 437 -6.35 -23.67 3.25
C SER A 437 -7.30 -22.74 2.47
N ASN A 438 -8.62 -22.88 2.62
CA ASN A 438 -9.61 -22.09 1.91
C ASN A 438 -10.50 -21.29 2.87
N PHE A 439 -10.84 -21.86 4.03
CA PHE A 439 -11.84 -21.28 4.92
C PHE A 439 -11.29 -20.91 6.29
N ALA A 440 -11.74 -19.76 6.79
CA ALA A 440 -11.58 -19.34 8.17
C ALA A 440 -12.95 -19.05 8.79
N VAL A 441 -13.05 -19.23 10.10
CA VAL A 441 -14.14 -18.72 10.93
C VAL A 441 -13.72 -17.39 11.51
N LEU A 442 -14.61 -16.40 11.42
CA LEU A 442 -14.51 -15.15 12.15
C LEU A 442 -15.67 -15.03 13.14
N ILE A 443 -15.44 -14.39 14.29
CA ILE A 443 -16.48 -14.08 15.27
C ILE A 443 -16.32 -12.61 15.68
N ASN A 444 -17.43 -11.89 15.77
CA ASN A 444 -17.40 -10.54 16.32
C ASN A 444 -17.50 -10.54 17.85
N ASP A 445 -16.90 -9.54 18.46
CA ASP A 445 -17.28 -9.09 19.80
C ASP A 445 -18.65 -8.41 19.73
N ASN A 446 -19.62 -8.98 20.44
CA ASN A 446 -20.97 -8.43 20.56
C ASN A 446 -21.16 -7.53 21.77
N GLN A 447 -20.10 -7.28 22.54
CA GLN A 447 -20.09 -6.46 23.75
C GLN A 447 -21.22 -6.89 24.73
N TYR A 448 -21.46 -8.20 24.83
CA TYR A 448 -22.53 -8.81 25.62
C TYR A 448 -23.94 -8.25 25.33
N GLY A 449 -24.16 -7.69 24.13
CA GLY A 449 -25.43 -7.10 23.71
C GLY A 449 -25.78 -5.81 24.44
N ILE A 450 -24.81 -5.12 25.07
CA ILE A 450 -25.02 -3.84 25.78
C ILE A 450 -25.62 -2.80 24.84
N TYR A 451 -25.13 -2.74 23.60
CA TYR A 451 -25.57 -1.79 22.57
C TYR A 451 -26.55 -2.40 21.54
N GLY A 452 -26.98 -3.64 21.76
CA GLY A 452 -27.97 -4.34 20.94
C GLY A 452 -27.37 -5.29 19.89
N ASP A 453 -26.06 -5.45 19.87
CA ASP A 453 -25.36 -6.32 18.93
C ASP A 453 -25.60 -7.80 19.22
N SER A 454 -25.60 -8.60 18.16
CA SER A 454 -25.68 -10.06 18.25
C SER A 454 -24.29 -10.66 18.05
N SER A 455 -24.02 -11.81 18.68
CA SER A 455 -22.81 -12.56 18.34
C SER A 455 -23.04 -13.32 17.03
N ILE A 456 -22.15 -13.12 16.08
CA ILE A 456 -22.20 -13.64 14.73
C ILE A 456 -20.90 -14.40 14.47
N VAL A 457 -21.05 -15.65 14.02
CA VAL A 457 -19.95 -16.50 13.54
C VAL A 457 -20.06 -16.59 12.04
N ALA A 458 -19.02 -16.21 11.30
CA ALA A 458 -18.99 -16.21 9.84
C ALA A 458 -17.90 -17.14 9.30
N VAL A 459 -18.25 -18.01 8.34
CA VAL A 459 -17.29 -18.88 7.63
C VAL A 459 -16.95 -18.25 6.28
N LEU A 460 -15.75 -17.68 6.17
CA LEU A 460 -15.32 -16.91 5.01
C LEU A 460 -14.25 -17.65 4.18
N PRO A 461 -14.24 -17.49 2.84
CA PRO A 461 -13.23 -18.06 1.95
C PRO A 461 -11.89 -17.31 1.99
N ILE A 462 -11.51 -16.75 3.14
CA ILE A 462 -10.30 -15.92 3.24
C ILE A 462 -9.01 -16.73 3.38
N GLY A 463 -9.12 -18.03 3.72
CA GLY A 463 -7.97 -18.93 3.86
C GLY A 463 -7.13 -19.01 2.58
N SER A 464 -7.77 -18.96 1.41
CA SER A 464 -7.05 -19.02 0.12
C SER A 464 -6.19 -17.80 -0.17
N PHE A 465 -6.38 -16.69 0.55
CA PHE A 465 -5.59 -15.47 0.40
C PHE A 465 -4.42 -15.39 1.39
N VAL A 466 -4.51 -16.11 2.52
CA VAL A 466 -3.52 -16.02 3.61
C VAL A 466 -2.67 -17.28 3.76
N VAL A 467 -3.15 -18.43 3.26
CA VAL A 467 -2.43 -19.72 3.29
C VAL A 467 -1.71 -19.95 1.97
N LEU A 468 -0.48 -19.43 1.85
CA LEU A 468 0.42 -19.75 0.75
C LEU A 468 1.52 -20.72 1.20
N SER A 469 2.15 -21.39 0.23
CA SER A 469 3.19 -22.40 0.50
C SER A 469 4.52 -21.81 0.95
N SER A 470 4.73 -20.50 0.79
CA SER A 470 5.99 -19.82 1.12
C SER A 470 5.71 -18.60 1.98
N ALA A 471 6.56 -18.40 2.98
CA ALA A 471 6.57 -17.20 3.79
C ALA A 471 6.91 -15.97 2.95
N PRO A 472 6.48 -14.76 3.37
CA PRO A 472 6.90 -13.51 2.76
C PRO A 472 8.42 -13.39 2.63
N VAL A 473 8.84 -12.89 1.47
CA VAL A 473 10.23 -12.54 1.16
C VAL A 473 10.29 -11.09 0.69
N LYS A 474 11.44 -10.47 0.92
CA LYS A 474 11.72 -9.09 0.55
C LYS A 474 12.60 -9.12 -0.71
N PRO A 475 12.12 -8.64 -1.88
CA PRO A 475 13.00 -8.51 -3.03
C PRO A 475 14.02 -7.39 -2.77
N SER A 476 15.14 -7.45 -3.48
CA SER A 476 16.16 -6.40 -3.38
C SER A 476 16.88 -6.13 -4.69
N ILE A 477 17.43 -4.93 -4.76
CA ILE A 477 18.38 -4.50 -5.80
C ILE A 477 19.62 -3.93 -5.13
N SER A 478 20.76 -3.97 -5.82
CA SER A 478 22.02 -3.44 -5.32
C SER A 478 22.86 -2.84 -6.45
N TYR A 479 23.73 -1.89 -6.09
CA TYR A 479 24.76 -1.32 -6.95
C TYR A 479 26.10 -2.07 -6.85
N ASP A 480 26.12 -3.24 -6.20
CA ASP A 480 27.32 -4.07 -6.16
C ASP A 480 27.74 -4.51 -7.56
N VAL A 481 29.05 -4.67 -7.75
CA VAL A 481 29.65 -5.01 -9.04
C VAL A 481 29.25 -6.40 -9.56
N ASP A 482 28.78 -7.27 -8.67
CA ASP A 482 28.32 -8.62 -9.02
C ASP A 482 26.82 -8.67 -9.37
N THR A 483 26.08 -7.57 -9.13
CA THR A 483 24.62 -7.49 -9.33
C THR A 483 24.19 -6.26 -10.12
N SER A 484 25.12 -5.43 -10.58
CA SER A 484 24.82 -4.26 -11.41
C SER A 484 25.94 -3.90 -12.38
N ALA A 485 25.58 -3.22 -13.47
CA ALA A 485 26.50 -2.72 -14.48
C ALA A 485 26.05 -1.38 -15.10
N SER A 486 26.99 -0.61 -15.63
CA SER A 486 26.72 0.68 -16.29
C SER A 486 27.12 0.61 -17.75
N TYR A 487 26.17 0.82 -18.65
CA TYR A 487 26.38 0.96 -20.09
C TYR A 487 26.49 2.45 -20.40
N LYS A 488 27.59 2.87 -21.00
CA LYS A 488 27.86 4.28 -21.29
C LYS A 488 28.81 4.39 -22.46
N ARG A 489 28.59 5.38 -23.34
CA ARG A 489 29.55 5.71 -24.40
C ARG A 489 30.73 6.53 -23.86
N ASP A 490 31.91 6.32 -24.43
CA ASP A 490 33.13 7.07 -24.08
C ASP A 490 33.05 8.57 -24.39
N ASP A 491 32.16 8.96 -25.30
CA ASP A 491 31.95 10.34 -25.75
C ASP A 491 30.77 11.05 -25.08
N ALA A 492 30.09 10.41 -24.12
CA ALA A 492 28.98 11.02 -23.39
C ALA A 492 29.42 12.27 -22.61
N SER A 493 28.63 13.33 -22.71
CA SER A 493 28.84 14.58 -21.98
C SER A 493 27.81 14.75 -20.86
N PHE A 494 28.25 15.31 -19.73
CA PHE A 494 27.34 15.57 -18.62
C PHE A 494 26.25 16.58 -19.03
N GLY A 495 24.99 16.26 -18.73
CA GLY A 495 23.82 17.09 -19.03
C GLY A 495 23.40 17.13 -20.51
N ALA A 496 24.01 16.31 -21.38
CA ALA A 496 23.74 16.34 -22.82
C ALA A 496 22.62 15.38 -23.27
N GLY A 497 22.08 14.53 -22.38
CA GLY A 497 20.95 13.66 -22.71
C GLY A 497 21.34 12.43 -23.54
N ALA A 498 22.52 11.84 -23.32
CA ALA A 498 22.97 10.67 -24.07
C ALA A 498 22.22 9.36 -23.75
N ALA A 499 21.36 9.35 -22.72
CA ALA A 499 20.50 8.22 -22.38
C ALA A 499 19.18 8.71 -21.76
N THR A 500 18.15 8.94 -22.58
CA THR A 500 16.85 9.49 -22.13
C THR A 500 15.71 8.49 -22.12
N SER A 501 15.76 7.47 -22.97
CA SER A 501 14.78 6.37 -23.05
C SER A 501 15.49 5.05 -23.29
N VAL A 502 14.94 3.94 -22.79
CA VAL A 502 15.52 2.61 -22.91
C VAL A 502 14.47 1.54 -23.16
N ALA A 503 14.73 0.63 -24.10
CA ALA A 503 13.95 -0.57 -24.34
C ALA A 503 14.86 -1.79 -24.50
N ILE A 504 14.43 -2.96 -24.03
CA ILE A 504 15.29 -4.14 -23.94
C ILE A 504 14.59 -5.37 -24.50
N ASP A 505 15.23 -6.05 -25.46
CA ASP A 505 14.80 -7.34 -25.99
C ASP A 505 15.65 -8.49 -25.41
N GLY A 506 14.97 -9.40 -24.70
CA GLY A 506 15.57 -10.62 -24.17
C GLY A 506 15.73 -11.75 -25.21
N THR A 507 15.20 -11.60 -26.43
CA THR A 507 15.25 -12.64 -27.48
C THR A 507 16.58 -12.62 -28.24
N TYR A 508 16.97 -11.44 -28.71
CA TYR A 508 18.22 -11.18 -29.42
C TYR A 508 19.29 -10.55 -28.53
N PHE A 509 18.98 -10.35 -27.24
CA PHE A 509 19.89 -9.78 -26.24
C PHE A 509 20.36 -8.37 -26.63
N GLN A 510 19.41 -7.50 -26.93
CA GLN A 510 19.66 -6.14 -27.39
C GLN A 510 19.03 -5.11 -26.47
N MET A 511 19.77 -4.06 -26.12
CA MET A 511 19.27 -2.89 -25.40
C MET A 511 19.36 -1.65 -26.28
N PHE A 512 18.22 -1.01 -26.52
CA PHE A 512 18.07 0.19 -27.32
C PHE A 512 18.01 1.41 -26.41
N VAL A 513 18.82 2.43 -26.69
CA VAL A 513 18.94 3.64 -25.87
C VAL A 513 18.81 4.86 -26.75
N VAL A 514 17.85 5.74 -26.44
CA VAL A 514 17.72 7.03 -27.11
C VAL A 514 18.83 7.97 -26.61
N ASN A 515 19.61 8.49 -27.56
CA ASN A 515 20.75 9.36 -27.31
C ASN A 515 20.50 10.70 -28.01
N ASN A 516 20.02 11.68 -27.23
CA ASN A 516 19.71 13.02 -27.72
C ASN A 516 20.97 13.88 -27.92
N GLU A 517 22.10 13.52 -27.31
CA GLU A 517 23.39 14.19 -27.57
C GLU A 517 23.85 13.97 -29.01
N ALA A 518 23.64 12.75 -29.53
CA ALA A 518 24.08 12.34 -30.85
C ALA A 518 22.96 12.29 -31.92
N ASP A 519 21.70 12.53 -31.53
CA ASP A 519 20.50 12.29 -32.36
C ASP A 519 20.43 10.86 -32.91
N THR A 520 20.69 9.86 -32.07
CA THR A 520 20.73 8.43 -32.46
C THR A 520 19.93 7.53 -31.51
N VAL A 521 19.77 6.27 -31.91
CA VAL A 521 19.40 5.18 -31.01
C VAL A 521 20.55 4.19 -30.97
N ASP A 522 21.24 4.13 -29.83
CA ASP A 522 22.31 3.18 -29.55
C ASP A 522 21.73 1.79 -29.28
N VAL A 523 22.39 0.75 -29.77
CA VAL A 523 22.04 -0.67 -29.56
C VAL A 523 23.22 -1.39 -28.92
N TRP A 524 23.02 -1.85 -27.69
CA TRP A 524 24.01 -2.56 -26.88
C TRP A 524 23.72 -4.06 -26.87
N ASP A 525 24.77 -4.88 -26.95
CA ASP A 525 24.68 -6.32 -26.67
C ASP A 525 24.57 -6.53 -25.16
N ILE A 526 23.54 -7.28 -24.74
CA ILE A 526 23.27 -7.61 -23.34
C ILE A 526 23.20 -9.13 -23.13
N THR A 527 23.94 -9.91 -23.92
CA THR A 527 24.02 -11.38 -23.72
C THR A 527 24.46 -11.72 -22.30
N ASP A 528 25.34 -10.90 -21.74
CA ASP A 528 25.69 -10.87 -20.32
C ASP A 528 25.35 -9.47 -19.75
N PRO A 529 24.17 -9.28 -19.13
CA PRO A 529 23.67 -7.95 -18.72
C PRO A 529 24.53 -7.24 -17.69
N LEU A 530 25.39 -7.97 -16.99
CA LEU A 530 26.27 -7.42 -15.96
C LEU A 530 27.72 -7.23 -16.48
N THR A 531 27.97 -7.49 -17.76
CA THR A 531 29.26 -7.30 -18.43
C THR A 531 29.08 -6.44 -19.70
N PRO A 532 29.05 -5.10 -19.59
CA PRO A 532 28.88 -4.22 -20.75
C PRO A 532 30.00 -4.38 -21.79
N PRO A 533 29.69 -4.37 -23.10
CA PRO A 533 30.70 -4.36 -24.14
C PRO A 533 31.36 -2.97 -24.28
N ASP A 534 32.51 -2.90 -24.96
CA ASP A 534 33.26 -1.64 -25.16
C ASP A 534 32.56 -0.63 -26.10
N SER A 535 31.53 -1.04 -26.85
CA SER A 535 30.86 -0.19 -27.85
C SER A 535 29.44 -0.65 -28.18
N SER A 536 28.58 0.30 -28.52
CA SER A 536 27.27 0.10 -29.15
C SER A 536 27.37 0.09 -30.69
N VAL A 537 26.28 -0.31 -31.35
CA VAL A 537 25.97 0.06 -32.74
C VAL A 537 24.79 1.03 -32.78
N GLU A 538 24.44 1.61 -33.93
CA GLU A 538 23.37 2.61 -34.05
C GLU A 538 22.30 2.15 -35.05
N LEU A 539 21.03 2.50 -34.80
CA LEU A 539 19.96 2.38 -35.80
C LEU A 539 20.12 3.44 -36.91
N ASP A 540 19.79 3.10 -38.17
CA ASP A 540 19.89 4.02 -39.31
C ASP A 540 18.68 4.96 -39.40
N LEU A 541 18.68 6.03 -38.60
CA LEU A 541 17.63 7.05 -38.63
C LEU A 541 17.62 7.87 -39.93
N ALA A 542 18.73 7.91 -40.67
CA ALA A 542 18.80 8.60 -41.96
C ALA A 542 18.01 7.86 -43.06
N GLU A 543 17.96 6.53 -42.99
CA GLU A 543 17.07 5.72 -43.82
C GLU A 543 15.59 6.02 -43.51
N ALA A 544 15.23 6.19 -42.24
CA ALA A 544 13.87 6.58 -41.84
C ALA A 544 13.47 7.97 -42.36
N ALA A 545 14.37 8.95 -42.30
CA ALA A 545 14.15 10.27 -42.90
C ALA A 545 13.93 10.16 -44.43
N THR A 546 14.72 9.33 -45.09
CA THR A 546 14.61 9.09 -46.54
C THR A 546 13.29 8.39 -46.91
N SER A 547 12.89 7.39 -46.12
CA SER A 547 11.67 6.60 -46.32
C SER A 547 10.40 7.44 -46.11
N SER A 548 10.36 8.23 -45.03
CA SER A 548 9.23 9.11 -44.70
C SER A 548 9.15 10.33 -45.63
N GLY A 549 10.28 10.77 -46.19
CA GLY A 549 10.37 12.01 -46.96
C GLY A 549 10.27 13.28 -46.10
N LEU A 550 10.42 13.15 -44.78
CA LEU A 550 10.41 14.25 -43.82
C LEU A 550 11.84 14.61 -43.37
N SER A 551 11.99 15.85 -42.88
CA SER A 551 13.20 16.27 -42.19
C SER A 551 13.00 15.95 -40.70
N LEU A 552 13.78 15.01 -40.18
CA LEU A 552 13.62 14.53 -38.81
C LEU A 552 14.47 15.34 -37.84
N GLY A 553 13.95 15.52 -36.63
CA GLY A 553 14.65 16.01 -35.46
C GLY A 553 15.17 14.86 -34.60
N SER A 554 15.28 15.08 -33.30
CA SER A 554 15.80 14.09 -32.36
C SER A 554 14.82 12.93 -32.15
N PRO A 555 15.30 11.68 -31.99
CA PRO A 555 14.47 10.60 -31.46
C PRO A 555 14.03 10.93 -30.03
N LYS A 556 12.81 10.53 -29.65
CA LYS A 556 12.24 10.81 -28.32
C LYS A 556 12.05 9.57 -27.48
N TRP A 557 11.58 8.51 -28.11
CA TRP A 557 11.23 7.27 -27.41
C TRP A 557 11.56 6.05 -28.23
N VAL A 558 11.94 4.97 -27.54
CA VAL A 558 12.10 3.65 -28.13
C VAL A 558 11.29 2.63 -27.35
N THR A 559 10.60 1.75 -28.07
CA THR A 559 9.83 0.66 -27.50
C THR A 559 9.94 -0.59 -28.37
N ILE A 560 9.64 -1.75 -27.81
CA ILE A 560 9.69 -3.03 -28.52
C ILE A 560 8.34 -3.75 -28.44
N GLY A 561 8.02 -4.51 -29.49
CA GLY A 561 6.81 -5.31 -29.57
C GLY A 561 6.89 -6.36 -30.66
N GLY A 562 6.54 -7.60 -30.34
CA GLY A 562 6.61 -8.73 -31.25
C GLY A 562 8.03 -8.96 -31.74
N THR A 563 8.28 -8.69 -33.03
CA THR A 563 9.60 -8.82 -33.67
C THR A 563 10.19 -7.47 -34.08
N TYR A 564 9.69 -6.37 -33.51
CA TYR A 564 10.00 -5.02 -33.97
C TYR A 564 10.45 -4.09 -32.84
N VAL A 565 11.21 -3.08 -33.26
CA VAL A 565 11.54 -1.88 -32.49
C VAL A 565 10.81 -0.70 -33.11
N ALA A 566 10.07 0.06 -32.32
CA ALA A 566 9.46 1.31 -32.77
C ALA A 566 10.19 2.49 -32.13
N VAL A 567 10.56 3.46 -32.96
CA VAL A 567 11.23 4.70 -32.52
C VAL A 567 10.31 5.88 -32.87
N ALA A 568 9.88 6.64 -31.87
CA ALA A 568 9.19 7.92 -32.05
C ALA A 568 10.24 9.01 -32.32
N ILE A 569 10.07 9.74 -33.43
CA ILE A 569 11.05 10.72 -33.89
C ILE A 569 10.33 12.02 -34.27
N ASP A 570 10.85 13.12 -33.73
CA ASP A 570 10.37 14.45 -34.04
C ASP A 570 10.56 14.82 -35.51
N ASN A 571 9.78 15.79 -35.95
CA ASN A 571 10.15 16.58 -37.11
C ASN A 571 11.19 17.64 -36.71
N SER A 572 12.07 18.02 -37.63
CA SER A 572 13.02 19.12 -37.40
C SER A 572 12.33 20.47 -37.11
N ASP A 573 11.05 20.60 -37.49
CA ASP A 573 10.12 21.62 -37.02
C ASP A 573 9.16 20.96 -36.01
N PRO A 574 9.32 21.16 -34.69
CA PRO A 574 8.53 20.44 -33.68
C PRO A 574 7.01 20.63 -33.81
N GLN A 575 6.56 21.73 -34.41
CA GLN A 575 5.14 22.00 -34.65
C GLN A 575 4.55 21.19 -35.83
N ALA A 576 5.40 20.54 -36.63
CA ALA A 576 4.99 19.68 -37.73
C ALA A 576 4.93 18.20 -37.31
N ASN A 577 4.12 17.43 -38.01
CA ASN A 577 3.97 15.99 -37.79
C ASN A 577 5.32 15.25 -37.81
N GLY A 578 5.56 14.46 -36.76
CA GLY A 578 6.69 13.54 -36.64
C GLY A 578 6.40 12.16 -37.23
N ILE A 579 7.23 11.18 -36.87
CA ILE A 579 7.05 9.78 -37.31
C ILE A 579 7.24 8.77 -36.19
N VAL A 580 6.71 7.57 -36.43
CA VAL A 580 7.24 6.33 -35.84
C VAL A 580 7.99 5.56 -36.92
N ALA A 581 9.25 5.24 -36.68
CA ALA A 581 10.06 4.35 -37.52
C ALA A 581 10.08 2.94 -36.92
N LEU A 582 9.73 1.94 -37.73
CA LEU A 582 9.66 0.54 -37.31
C LEU A 582 10.87 -0.23 -37.89
N TYR A 583 11.65 -0.88 -37.03
CA TYR A 583 12.82 -1.68 -37.38
C TYR A 583 12.63 -3.15 -36.99
N SER A 584 13.33 -4.04 -37.68
CA SER A 584 13.38 -5.47 -37.37
C SER A 584 14.32 -5.75 -36.20
N LEU A 585 13.87 -6.50 -35.17
CA LEU A 585 14.75 -6.94 -34.08
C LEU A 585 15.84 -7.93 -34.54
N GLU A 586 15.58 -8.70 -35.62
CA GLU A 586 16.50 -9.73 -36.08
C GLU A 586 17.78 -9.15 -36.69
N ASP A 587 17.65 -8.08 -37.48
CA ASP A 587 18.74 -7.53 -38.29
C ASP A 587 18.88 -6.01 -38.25
N LEU A 588 18.09 -5.33 -37.41
CA LEU A 588 18.09 -3.88 -37.20
C LEU A 588 17.75 -3.06 -38.46
N SER A 589 17.23 -3.69 -39.51
CA SER A 589 16.86 -3.01 -40.75
C SER A 589 15.55 -2.24 -40.61
N LEU A 590 15.44 -1.08 -41.30
CA LEU A 590 14.19 -0.33 -41.36
C LEU A 590 13.13 -1.15 -42.12
N VAL A 591 11.98 -1.36 -41.48
CA VAL A 591 10.81 -2.02 -42.07
C VAL A 591 9.94 -0.99 -42.78
N THR A 592 9.51 0.05 -42.05
CA THR A 592 8.63 1.11 -42.57
C THR A 592 8.59 2.33 -41.64
N THR A 593 7.90 3.38 -42.06
CA THR A 593 7.68 4.61 -41.28
C THR A 593 6.21 5.03 -41.32
N TYR A 594 5.68 5.50 -40.20
CA TYR A 594 4.31 6.00 -40.06
C TYR A 594 4.33 7.48 -39.68
N THR A 595 3.57 8.33 -40.36
CA THR A 595 3.39 9.73 -39.93
C THR A 595 2.41 9.78 -38.76
N VAL A 596 2.77 10.53 -37.72
CA VAL A 596 1.97 10.72 -36.50
C VAL A 596 1.71 12.21 -36.23
N GLY A 597 1.27 12.59 -35.03
CA GLY A 597 1.05 13.99 -34.64
C GLY A 597 2.36 14.79 -34.49
N ALA A 598 2.23 16.07 -34.12
CA ALA A 598 3.37 16.94 -33.83
C ALA A 598 3.98 16.60 -32.46
N ALA A 599 5.31 16.72 -32.32
CA ALA A 599 6.06 16.37 -31.12
C ALA A 599 5.68 14.99 -30.49
N PRO A 600 5.89 13.86 -31.19
CA PRO A 600 5.63 12.54 -30.62
C PRO A 600 6.58 12.24 -29.44
N LYS A 601 6.02 12.18 -28.23
CA LYS A 601 6.78 12.04 -26.98
C LYS A 601 7.06 10.58 -26.61
N MET A 602 6.02 9.75 -26.58
CA MET A 602 6.11 8.35 -26.18
C MET A 602 5.32 7.45 -27.11
N ALA A 603 5.85 6.24 -27.35
CA ALA A 603 5.16 5.17 -28.07
C ALA A 603 5.14 3.87 -27.25
N VAL A 604 4.02 3.14 -27.32
CA VAL A 604 3.84 1.86 -26.64
C VAL A 604 3.16 0.85 -27.55
N PHE A 605 3.57 -0.42 -27.47
CA PHE A 605 2.85 -1.53 -28.08
C PHE A 605 1.76 -2.05 -27.13
N ASP A 606 0.65 -2.51 -27.69
CA ASP A 606 -0.33 -3.28 -26.93
C ASP A 606 0.22 -4.67 -26.56
N ALA A 607 -0.45 -5.36 -25.63
CA ALA A 607 0.03 -6.64 -25.09
C ALA A 607 0.18 -7.76 -26.15
N PHE A 608 -0.43 -7.57 -27.32
CA PHE A 608 -0.40 -8.51 -28.45
C PHE A 608 0.45 -8.01 -29.63
N SER A 609 1.03 -6.81 -29.53
CA SER A 609 1.80 -6.16 -30.60
C SER A 609 1.03 -6.00 -31.92
N ASN A 610 -0.29 -5.81 -31.81
CA ASN A 610 -1.21 -5.47 -32.89
C ASN A 610 -1.32 -3.95 -33.09
N PHE A 611 -1.11 -3.16 -32.04
CA PHE A 611 -1.23 -1.70 -32.08
C PHE A 611 0.04 -1.03 -31.56
N ILE A 612 0.39 0.10 -32.17
CA ILE A 612 1.34 1.07 -31.63
C ILE A 612 0.55 2.34 -31.31
N SER A 613 0.51 2.72 -30.03
CA SER A 613 -0.13 3.97 -29.58
C SER A 613 0.94 5.00 -29.28
N VAL A 614 0.73 6.24 -29.74
CA VAL A 614 1.72 7.31 -29.69
C VAL A 614 1.07 8.57 -29.10
N ALA A 615 1.60 9.04 -27.98
CA ALA A 615 1.27 10.33 -27.41
C ALA A 615 2.00 11.43 -28.19
N ASN A 616 1.26 12.43 -28.67
CA ASN A 616 1.78 13.54 -29.46
C ASN A 616 1.44 14.82 -28.69
N GLU A 617 2.45 15.48 -28.13
CA GLU A 617 2.27 16.62 -27.22
C GLU A 617 1.57 17.77 -27.94
N GLY A 618 1.98 18.11 -29.16
CA GLY A 618 1.44 19.26 -29.86
C GLY A 618 1.95 20.62 -29.32
N ILE A 619 3.21 20.69 -28.88
CA ILE A 619 3.77 21.90 -28.25
C ILE A 619 3.75 23.16 -29.14
N PRO A 620 3.50 24.36 -28.56
CA PRO A 620 3.57 25.63 -29.27
C PRO A 620 5.00 26.02 -29.67
N SER A 621 5.13 26.87 -30.68
CA SER A 621 6.39 27.56 -30.98
C SER A 621 6.74 28.55 -29.87
N ASP A 622 8.02 28.90 -29.69
CA ASP A 622 8.50 29.84 -28.65
C ASP A 622 7.74 31.19 -28.59
N ASP A 623 7.18 31.62 -29.73
CA ASP A 623 6.41 32.85 -29.87
C ASP A 623 4.89 32.66 -29.95
N TYR A 624 4.41 31.42 -29.73
CA TYR A 624 3.02 30.97 -29.90
C TYR A 624 2.40 31.31 -31.27
N SER A 625 3.21 31.54 -32.31
CA SER A 625 2.69 31.80 -33.65
C SER A 625 2.17 30.55 -34.35
N SER A 626 2.61 29.36 -33.91
CA SER A 626 2.12 28.05 -34.33
C SER A 626 1.93 27.18 -33.11
N ASP A 627 0.72 26.69 -32.91
CA ASP A 627 0.31 25.94 -31.73
C ASP A 627 -0.58 24.77 -32.19
N PRO A 628 0.03 23.62 -32.54
CA PRO A 628 -0.71 22.45 -33.00
C PRO A 628 -1.58 21.86 -31.88
N VAL A 629 -2.51 20.97 -32.24
CA VAL A 629 -3.33 20.28 -31.25
C VAL A 629 -2.60 19.03 -30.74
N GLY A 630 -2.66 18.78 -29.43
CA GLY A 630 -2.27 17.52 -28.84
C GLY A 630 -3.17 16.38 -29.30
N SER A 631 -2.62 15.16 -29.37
CA SER A 631 -3.38 13.99 -29.86
C SER A 631 -2.75 12.65 -29.49
N VAL A 632 -3.52 11.57 -29.62
CA VAL A 632 -3.03 10.19 -29.54
C VAL A 632 -3.19 9.52 -30.91
N THR A 633 -2.11 9.00 -31.48
CA THR A 633 -2.14 8.28 -32.74
C THR A 633 -2.06 6.78 -32.47
N VAL A 634 -3.02 6.01 -32.98
CA VAL A 634 -3.06 4.55 -32.89
C VAL A 634 -2.83 3.96 -34.28
N ILE A 635 -1.79 3.12 -34.39
CA ILE A 635 -1.35 2.46 -35.61
C ILE A 635 -1.68 0.97 -35.47
N ASP A 636 -2.74 0.52 -36.12
CA ASP A 636 -3.14 -0.88 -36.19
C ASP A 636 -2.35 -1.61 -37.27
N ILE A 637 -1.46 -2.50 -36.82
CA ILE A 637 -0.60 -3.35 -37.65
C ILE A 637 -1.04 -4.82 -37.64
N SER A 638 -2.21 -5.13 -37.07
CA SER A 638 -2.70 -6.52 -36.89
C SER A 638 -2.80 -7.31 -38.20
N ASP A 639 -3.20 -6.64 -39.29
CA ASP A 639 -3.28 -7.23 -40.62
C ASP A 639 -1.97 -7.11 -41.41
N SER A 640 -1.27 -5.97 -41.31
CA SER A 640 -0.07 -5.67 -42.12
C SER A 640 0.70 -4.43 -41.62
N VAL A 641 2.01 -4.58 -41.43
CA VAL A 641 2.92 -3.45 -41.14
C VAL A 641 3.06 -2.48 -42.31
N ASP A 642 2.96 -2.94 -43.57
CA ASP A 642 3.08 -2.10 -44.77
C ASP A 642 1.80 -1.30 -45.10
N SER A 643 0.69 -1.61 -44.45
CA SER A 643 -0.62 -1.02 -44.77
C SER A 643 -1.49 -0.97 -43.52
N PRO A 644 -1.02 -0.27 -42.48
CA PRO A 644 -1.73 -0.17 -41.21
C PRO A 644 -3.00 0.66 -41.36
N THR A 645 -3.91 0.50 -40.40
CA THR A 645 -4.96 1.51 -40.17
C THR A 645 -4.43 2.51 -39.14
N ILE A 646 -4.37 3.80 -39.49
CA ILE A 646 -3.91 4.86 -38.59
C ILE A 646 -5.10 5.72 -38.21
N THR A 647 -5.33 5.84 -36.90
CA THR A 647 -6.38 6.66 -36.31
C THR A 647 -5.74 7.69 -35.40
N THR A 648 -6.08 8.97 -35.58
CA THR A 648 -5.67 10.04 -34.66
C THR A 648 -6.88 10.43 -33.82
N ILE A 649 -6.70 10.34 -32.51
CA ILE A 649 -7.67 10.70 -31.48
C ILE A 649 -7.28 12.09 -30.98
N GLY A 650 -8.17 13.05 -31.16
CA GLY A 650 -7.97 14.44 -30.74
C GLY A 650 -8.94 14.86 -29.63
N PHE A 651 -8.73 16.06 -29.09
CA PHE A 651 -9.49 16.61 -27.97
C PHE A 651 -10.48 17.71 -28.40
N GLU A 652 -10.71 17.89 -29.71
CA GLU A 652 -11.49 19.02 -30.23
C GLU A 652 -12.97 18.99 -29.80
N ASP A 653 -13.49 17.82 -29.45
CA ASP A 653 -14.86 17.69 -28.92
C ASP A 653 -15.03 18.36 -27.55
N PHE A 654 -13.93 18.54 -26.78
CA PHE A 654 -13.92 19.21 -25.48
C PHE A 654 -13.72 20.73 -25.59
N ASN A 655 -13.41 21.26 -26.77
CA ASN A 655 -13.31 22.71 -26.97
C ASN A 655 -14.61 23.42 -26.61
N VAL A 656 -14.52 24.71 -26.27
CA VAL A 656 -15.69 25.57 -26.07
C VAL A 656 -16.60 25.54 -27.31
N GLY A 657 -17.87 25.18 -27.12
CA GLY A 657 -18.87 24.94 -28.17
C GLY A 657 -18.80 23.57 -28.85
N GLY A 658 -17.92 22.68 -28.38
CA GLY A 658 -17.74 21.31 -28.83
C GLY A 658 -18.85 20.37 -28.37
N SER A 659 -18.85 19.13 -28.86
CA SER A 659 -19.90 18.16 -28.56
C SER A 659 -19.85 17.60 -27.14
N ARG A 660 -18.67 17.71 -26.50
CA ARG A 660 -18.32 17.19 -25.16
C ARG A 660 -17.70 18.24 -24.24
N GLU A 661 -17.91 19.53 -24.52
CA GLU A 661 -17.46 20.64 -23.66
C GLU A 661 -17.84 20.44 -22.18
N ALA A 662 -19.05 19.95 -21.92
CA ALA A 662 -19.55 19.72 -20.56
C ALA A 662 -18.98 18.46 -19.87
N ASP A 663 -18.24 17.62 -20.60
CA ASP A 663 -17.63 16.40 -20.07
C ASP A 663 -16.19 16.66 -19.57
N LEU A 664 -15.60 17.83 -19.88
CA LEU A 664 -14.30 18.23 -19.35
C LEU A 664 -14.47 18.63 -17.88
N PRO A 665 -13.80 17.98 -16.91
CA PRO A 665 -13.88 18.40 -15.51
C PRO A 665 -13.33 19.82 -15.34
N GLU A 666 -14.00 20.63 -14.53
CA GLU A 666 -13.61 22.03 -14.25
C GLU A 666 -12.19 22.14 -13.64
N ALA A 667 -11.74 21.11 -12.93
CA ALA A 667 -10.41 21.06 -12.34
C ALA A 667 -9.29 20.71 -13.33
N VAL A 668 -9.59 20.38 -14.59
CA VAL A 668 -8.56 20.26 -15.64
C VAL A 668 -8.07 21.65 -16.00
N ARG A 669 -6.77 21.88 -15.88
CA ARG A 669 -6.19 23.20 -16.11
C ARG A 669 -6.14 23.48 -17.60
N ILE A 670 -6.78 24.58 -18.03
CA ILE A 670 -6.70 25.09 -19.40
C ILE A 670 -6.18 26.54 -19.35
N PHE A 671 -4.95 26.76 -19.80
CA PHE A 671 -4.21 28.00 -19.60
C PHE A 671 -3.21 28.28 -20.73
N GLY A 672 -2.40 29.34 -20.62
CA GLY A 672 -1.36 29.66 -21.59
C GLY A 672 -1.62 30.88 -22.48
N ALA A 673 -0.63 31.23 -23.31
CA ALA A 673 -0.67 32.44 -24.12
C ALA A 673 -1.73 32.40 -25.23
N ASN A 674 -2.31 33.56 -25.52
CA ASN A 674 -3.31 33.76 -26.58
C ASN A 674 -4.65 33.02 -26.39
N ALA A 675 -4.94 32.52 -25.18
CA ALA A 675 -6.16 31.77 -24.85
C ALA A 675 -6.35 30.56 -25.79
N PRO A 676 -5.52 29.51 -25.62
CA PRO A 676 -5.57 28.33 -26.48
C PRO A 676 -6.93 27.63 -26.36
N SER A 677 -7.28 26.86 -27.40
CA SER A 677 -8.39 25.91 -27.27
C SER A 677 -7.98 24.72 -26.38
N VAL A 678 -8.94 24.01 -25.79
CA VAL A 678 -8.67 22.80 -24.98
C VAL A 678 -7.77 21.84 -25.74
N ALA A 679 -8.03 21.60 -27.03
CA ALA A 679 -7.23 20.69 -27.83
C ALA A 679 -5.82 21.15 -28.14
N GLN A 680 -5.54 22.46 -28.05
CA GLN A 680 -4.18 22.98 -28.18
C GLN A 680 -3.43 22.90 -26.85
N ASP A 681 -4.11 23.12 -25.74
CA ASP A 681 -3.45 23.17 -24.44
C ASP A 681 -3.21 21.81 -23.79
N LEU A 682 -4.05 20.81 -24.11
CA LEU A 682 -3.84 19.44 -23.66
C LEU A 682 -2.64 18.83 -24.40
N GLU A 683 -1.56 18.53 -23.67
CA GLU A 683 -0.29 17.99 -24.19
C GLU A 683 -0.07 16.54 -23.72
N PRO A 684 -0.48 15.51 -24.53
CA PRO A 684 -0.23 14.10 -24.21
C PRO A 684 1.26 13.74 -24.16
N GLU A 685 1.70 13.19 -23.04
CA GLU A 685 3.12 12.88 -22.81
C GLU A 685 3.41 11.37 -22.76
N HIS A 686 3.02 10.71 -21.67
CA HIS A 686 3.28 9.30 -21.42
C HIS A 686 2.00 8.47 -21.56
N ILE A 687 2.17 7.23 -22.02
CA ILE A 687 1.05 6.34 -22.34
C ILE A 687 1.32 4.92 -21.86
N VAL A 688 0.30 4.32 -21.24
CA VAL A 688 0.32 2.90 -20.87
C VAL A 688 -0.97 2.21 -21.29
N VAL A 689 -0.86 0.93 -21.64
CA VAL A 689 -1.99 0.06 -22.01
C VAL A 689 -2.42 -0.72 -20.77
N SER A 690 -3.72 -0.80 -20.49
CA SER A 690 -4.23 -1.66 -19.43
C SER A 690 -3.93 -3.13 -19.72
N LEU A 691 -3.75 -3.96 -18.68
CA LEU A 691 -3.32 -5.36 -18.87
C LEU A 691 -4.38 -6.26 -19.53
N ASP A 692 -5.65 -5.86 -19.50
CA ASP A 692 -6.72 -6.49 -20.27
C ASP A 692 -6.83 -5.99 -21.71
N ASN A 693 -5.96 -5.06 -22.11
CA ASN A 693 -5.89 -4.45 -23.44
C ASN A 693 -7.15 -3.65 -23.81
N ALA A 694 -7.90 -3.18 -22.81
CA ALA A 694 -9.17 -2.47 -22.99
C ALA A 694 -9.03 -0.94 -22.98
N LYS A 695 -8.05 -0.41 -22.23
CA LYS A 695 -7.87 1.03 -22.04
C LYS A 695 -6.44 1.47 -22.37
N LEU A 696 -6.31 2.73 -22.80
CA LEU A 696 -5.06 3.49 -22.75
C LEU A 696 -5.20 4.57 -21.68
N PHE A 697 -4.21 4.69 -20.81
CA PHE A 697 -4.09 5.80 -19.86
C PHE A 697 -2.97 6.72 -20.36
N VAL A 698 -3.29 8.01 -20.52
CA VAL A 698 -2.39 9.00 -21.13
C VAL A 698 -2.23 10.20 -20.23
N THR A 699 -1.01 10.52 -19.81
CA THR A 699 -0.74 11.69 -18.96
C THR A 699 -0.86 12.99 -19.76
N LEU A 700 -1.39 14.01 -19.09
CA LEU A 700 -1.50 15.40 -19.54
C LEU A 700 -0.86 16.25 -18.44
N GLN A 701 0.48 16.24 -18.39
CA GLN A 701 1.24 16.59 -17.19
C GLN A 701 0.96 18.02 -16.72
N GLU A 702 1.10 19.01 -17.60
CA GLU A 702 0.88 20.43 -17.32
C GLU A 702 -0.58 20.70 -16.94
N ASN A 703 -1.52 19.97 -17.55
CA ASN A 703 -2.94 20.09 -17.27
C ASN A 703 -3.37 19.37 -15.97
N ASN A 704 -2.44 18.67 -15.32
CA ASN A 704 -2.65 17.89 -14.10
C ASN A 704 -3.79 16.86 -14.26
N ALA A 705 -3.75 16.13 -15.37
CA ALA A 705 -4.82 15.23 -15.79
C ALA A 705 -4.33 13.93 -16.43
N VAL A 706 -5.23 12.96 -16.56
CA VAL A 706 -5.05 11.73 -17.34
C VAL A 706 -6.23 11.52 -18.27
N ALA A 707 -5.99 11.29 -19.56
CA ALA A 707 -7.02 10.86 -20.50
C ALA A 707 -7.14 9.33 -20.50
N VAL A 708 -8.38 8.84 -20.38
CA VAL A 708 -8.71 7.42 -20.48
C VAL A 708 -9.35 7.16 -21.83
N ILE A 709 -8.74 6.30 -22.66
CA ILE A 709 -9.19 5.99 -24.02
C ILE A 709 -9.63 4.54 -24.11
N ASP A 710 -10.80 4.30 -24.71
CA ASP A 710 -11.27 2.94 -25.00
C ASP A 710 -10.61 2.39 -26.28
N VAL A 711 -9.93 1.26 -26.16
CA VAL A 711 -9.20 0.64 -27.28
C VAL A 711 -10.17 0.03 -28.31
N SER A 712 -11.40 -0.31 -27.91
CA SER A 712 -12.34 -1.02 -28.79
C SER A 712 -12.95 -0.16 -29.89
N ASP A 713 -13.10 1.14 -29.64
CA ASP A 713 -13.61 2.11 -30.60
C ASP A 713 -12.72 3.34 -30.83
N LEU A 714 -11.58 3.41 -30.13
CA LEU A 714 -10.57 4.47 -30.23
C LEU A 714 -11.15 5.85 -29.92
N THR A 715 -11.94 5.94 -28.87
CA THR A 715 -12.50 7.20 -28.35
C THR A 715 -12.01 7.50 -26.94
N ILE A 716 -11.87 8.78 -26.62
CA ILE A 716 -11.64 9.21 -25.24
C ILE A 716 -12.91 8.87 -24.46
N ASP A 717 -12.81 8.05 -23.43
CA ASP A 717 -13.91 7.72 -22.53
C ASP A 717 -14.22 8.94 -21.65
N HIS A 718 -13.21 9.41 -20.92
CA HIS A 718 -13.24 10.61 -20.09
C HIS A 718 -11.83 11.14 -19.81
N ILE A 719 -11.75 12.33 -19.22
CA ILE A 719 -10.51 12.92 -18.70
C ILE A 719 -10.63 12.99 -17.18
N VAL A 720 -9.63 12.50 -16.47
CA VAL A 720 -9.52 12.54 -15.02
C VAL A 720 -8.72 13.79 -14.63
N ALA A 721 -9.32 14.69 -13.84
CA ALA A 721 -8.58 15.75 -13.16
C ALA A 721 -8.00 15.20 -11.85
N LEU A 722 -6.69 15.34 -11.62
CA LEU A 722 -6.02 14.68 -10.49
C LEU A 722 -6.15 15.47 -9.18
N GLY A 723 -6.61 16.72 -9.24
CA GLY A 723 -6.74 17.59 -8.07
C GLY A 723 -5.38 17.99 -7.48
N SER A 724 -5.35 18.36 -6.20
CA SER A 724 -4.13 18.81 -5.53
C SER A 724 -3.92 18.08 -4.20
N LYS A 725 -2.65 17.92 -3.84
CA LYS A 725 -2.21 17.43 -2.54
C LYS A 725 -2.11 18.61 -1.58
N ASN A 726 -2.76 18.53 -0.43
CA ASN A 726 -2.61 19.51 0.64
C ASN A 726 -1.32 19.26 1.42
N PHE A 727 -0.41 20.23 1.46
CA PHE A 727 0.85 20.14 2.21
C PHE A 727 0.74 20.63 3.66
N GLY A 728 -0.44 21.13 4.07
CA GLY A 728 -0.76 21.49 5.46
C GLY A 728 -1.17 20.31 6.35
N VAL A 729 -1.25 19.09 5.81
CA VAL A 729 -1.65 17.90 6.59
C VAL A 729 -0.47 16.96 6.84
N ALA A 730 -0.45 16.36 8.03
CA ALA A 730 0.58 15.38 8.41
C ALA A 730 0.62 14.21 7.41
N GLY A 731 1.83 13.75 7.09
CA GLY A 731 2.09 12.77 6.03
C GLY A 731 2.36 13.38 4.66
N ASN A 732 2.07 14.67 4.44
CA ASN A 732 2.36 15.40 3.20
C ASN A 732 3.41 16.49 3.39
N GLU A 733 4.31 16.33 4.36
CA GLU A 733 5.35 17.32 4.63
C GLU A 733 6.30 17.50 3.45
N LEU A 734 6.86 18.70 3.32
CA LEU A 734 7.90 19.01 2.34
C LEU A 734 8.89 20.00 2.93
N ASP A 735 10.08 19.97 2.35
CA ASP A 735 11.07 21.03 2.47
C ASP A 735 10.89 21.99 1.28
N VAL A 736 10.93 23.29 1.55
CA VAL A 736 10.56 24.37 0.61
C VAL A 736 11.72 25.31 0.30
N ASN A 737 12.89 25.12 0.92
CA ASN A 737 13.99 26.05 0.86
C ASN A 737 15.30 25.32 0.60
N ASP A 738 16.13 25.83 -0.29
CA ASP A 738 17.48 25.36 -0.59
C ASP A 738 18.52 26.19 0.18
N ASP A 739 18.49 26.13 1.51
CA ASP A 739 19.34 26.93 2.42
C ASP A 739 20.38 26.09 3.21
N ASP A 740 20.59 24.85 2.78
CA ASP A 740 21.40 23.81 3.44
C ASP A 740 20.78 23.31 4.77
N ASN A 741 19.55 23.70 5.11
CA ASN A 741 18.84 23.25 6.30
C ASN A 741 17.52 22.54 5.94
N VAL A 742 17.61 21.20 5.92
CA VAL A 742 16.46 20.34 5.65
C VAL A 742 15.37 20.48 6.73
N ASP A 743 14.26 21.12 6.38
CA ASP A 743 13.07 21.31 7.23
C ASP A 743 11.81 20.70 6.60
N ILE A 744 11.68 19.37 6.73
CA ILE A 744 10.49 18.64 6.25
C ILE A 744 9.34 18.85 7.24
N ARG A 745 8.41 19.76 6.92
CA ARG A 745 7.23 20.07 7.74
C ARG A 745 5.98 20.37 6.93
N THR A 746 4.86 20.57 7.62
CA THR A 746 3.59 20.97 7.00
C THR A 746 3.53 22.47 6.76
N TRP A 747 2.75 22.86 5.75
CA TRP A 747 2.53 24.25 5.34
C TRP A 747 1.05 24.51 5.03
N ASP A 748 0.35 25.18 5.95
CA ASP A 748 -1.09 25.44 5.84
C ASP A 748 -1.41 26.37 4.66
N GLY A 749 -2.39 26.00 3.82
CA GLY A 749 -2.74 26.79 2.64
C GLY A 749 -1.77 26.63 1.47
N VAL A 750 -0.86 25.66 1.54
CA VAL A 750 0.06 25.29 0.44
C VAL A 750 -0.32 23.92 -0.11
N TYR A 751 -0.27 23.81 -1.43
CA TYR A 751 -0.72 22.62 -2.17
C TYR A 751 0.30 22.25 -3.26
N GLY A 752 0.26 20.99 -3.71
CA GLY A 752 1.03 20.51 -4.85
C GLY A 752 0.13 19.84 -5.89
N MET A 753 0.31 20.16 -7.15
CA MET A 753 -0.39 19.47 -8.24
C MET A 753 0.25 18.09 -8.50
N TYR A 754 -0.52 17.05 -8.83
CA TYR A 754 0.05 15.73 -9.08
C TYR A 754 0.97 15.72 -10.32
N GLN A 755 0.57 16.32 -11.43
CA GLN A 755 1.39 16.52 -12.65
C GLN A 755 2.29 15.34 -13.00
N PRO A 756 1.69 14.21 -13.39
CA PRO A 756 2.43 12.98 -13.57
C PRO A 756 3.20 12.97 -14.89
N ASP A 757 4.47 12.58 -14.83
CA ASP A 757 5.28 12.26 -16.01
C ASP A 757 5.12 10.76 -16.32
N GLY A 758 5.90 9.90 -15.65
CA GLY A 758 5.79 8.46 -15.77
C GLY A 758 4.45 7.88 -15.32
N ILE A 759 3.98 6.88 -16.07
CA ILE A 759 2.75 6.14 -15.77
C ILE A 759 2.96 4.64 -15.99
N ALA A 760 2.34 3.83 -15.14
CA ALA A 760 2.24 2.38 -15.30
C ALA A 760 0.80 1.91 -15.02
N ALA A 761 0.44 0.72 -15.48
CA ALA A 761 -0.87 0.12 -15.22
C ALA A 761 -0.74 -1.28 -14.65
N TYR A 762 -1.64 -1.63 -13.73
CA TYR A 762 -1.76 -2.98 -13.21
C TYR A 762 -3.22 -3.34 -12.93
N ARG A 763 -3.46 -4.60 -12.57
CA ARG A 763 -4.79 -5.09 -12.22
C ARG A 763 -4.81 -5.69 -10.84
N PHE A 764 -5.86 -5.36 -10.10
CA PHE A 764 -6.15 -5.91 -8.79
C PHE A 764 -7.66 -6.16 -8.68
N GLY A 765 -8.11 -7.28 -8.12
CA GLY A 765 -9.54 -7.57 -8.00
C GLY A 765 -10.33 -7.68 -9.32
N ASN A 766 -9.65 -7.86 -10.47
CA ASN A 766 -10.18 -7.73 -11.85
C ASN A 766 -10.47 -6.30 -12.32
N GLU A 767 -10.12 -5.28 -11.55
CA GLU A 767 -10.21 -3.88 -11.94
C GLU A 767 -8.86 -3.38 -12.45
N ASN A 768 -8.89 -2.38 -13.32
CA ASN A 768 -7.69 -1.69 -13.78
C ASN A 768 -7.33 -0.56 -12.83
N TYR A 769 -6.03 -0.41 -12.61
CA TYR A 769 -5.44 0.67 -11.85
C TYR A 769 -4.29 1.26 -12.66
N PHE A 770 -4.06 2.55 -12.51
CA PHE A 770 -2.86 3.20 -13.02
C PHE A 770 -2.08 3.85 -11.88
N VAL A 771 -0.75 3.85 -12.04
CA VAL A 771 0.20 4.39 -11.07
C VAL A 771 0.93 5.54 -11.74
N THR A 772 0.95 6.69 -11.09
CA THR A 772 1.60 7.90 -11.59
C THR A 772 2.81 8.26 -10.75
N VAL A 773 3.86 8.77 -11.38
CA VAL A 773 4.97 9.45 -10.67
C VAL A 773 4.85 10.95 -10.85
N ASN A 774 4.69 11.65 -9.73
CA ASN A 774 4.18 13.01 -9.65
C ASN A 774 5.33 14.02 -9.61
N GLU A 775 6.07 14.10 -10.71
CA GLU A 775 7.29 14.88 -10.86
C GLU A 775 7.05 16.38 -10.70
N GLY A 776 6.06 16.92 -11.43
CA GLY A 776 5.88 18.35 -11.62
C GLY A 776 6.59 18.92 -12.85
N ALA A 777 5.84 19.65 -13.66
CA ALA A 777 6.34 20.40 -14.80
C ALA A 777 5.56 21.72 -14.94
N ALA A 778 6.29 22.82 -15.17
CA ALA A 778 5.71 24.11 -15.44
C ALA A 778 5.63 24.33 -16.97
N ARG A 779 4.55 24.96 -17.44
CA ARG A 779 4.48 25.44 -18.82
C ARG A 779 5.37 26.68 -18.97
N GLU A 780 6.51 26.53 -19.64
CA GLU A 780 7.46 27.63 -19.85
C GLU A 780 8.03 27.70 -21.26
N ASN A 781 8.05 28.91 -21.82
CA ASN A 781 8.78 29.27 -23.03
C ASN A 781 9.06 30.79 -23.06
N ALA A 782 9.61 31.29 -24.17
CA ALA A 782 10.01 32.68 -24.29
C ALA A 782 8.86 33.70 -24.19
N ALA A 783 7.62 33.28 -24.45
CA ALA A 783 6.43 34.14 -24.47
C ALA A 783 5.52 33.97 -23.25
N PHE A 784 5.63 32.86 -22.52
CA PHE A 784 4.78 32.53 -21.38
C PHE A 784 5.57 31.68 -20.37
N SER A 785 5.44 32.01 -19.09
CA SER A 785 5.84 31.12 -17.99
C SER A 785 4.82 31.31 -16.88
N GLU A 786 4.35 30.19 -16.33
CA GLU A 786 3.48 30.17 -15.16
C GLU A 786 4.26 30.08 -13.84
N ALA A 787 5.57 29.81 -13.89
CA ALA A 787 6.36 29.57 -12.68
C ALA A 787 6.96 30.87 -12.13
N VAL A 788 6.72 31.12 -10.86
CA VAL A 788 7.33 32.24 -10.11
C VAL A 788 7.75 31.77 -8.73
N ARG A 789 8.63 32.53 -8.08
CA ARG A 789 8.89 32.35 -6.65
C ARG A 789 7.66 32.81 -5.85
N ALA A 790 7.35 32.15 -4.74
CA ALA A 790 6.22 32.53 -3.90
C ALA A 790 6.30 34.01 -3.43
N GLU A 791 7.52 34.51 -3.16
CA GLU A 791 7.74 35.92 -2.78
C GLU A 791 7.44 36.93 -3.91
N ASP A 792 7.41 36.45 -5.16
CA ASP A 792 7.10 37.25 -6.34
C ASP A 792 5.59 37.26 -6.67
N LEU A 793 4.75 36.53 -5.93
CA LEU A 793 3.31 36.71 -6.01
C LEU A 793 2.93 38.12 -5.53
N GLY A 794 2.05 38.79 -6.27
CA GLY A 794 1.69 40.20 -6.08
C GLY A 794 2.68 41.21 -6.67
N SER A 795 3.80 40.76 -7.25
CA SER A 795 4.67 41.61 -8.08
C SER A 795 3.98 42.02 -9.39
N ALA A 796 4.55 43.01 -10.08
CA ALA A 796 3.92 43.59 -11.27
C ALA A 796 3.75 42.55 -12.40
N GLY A 797 2.52 42.07 -12.59
CA GLY A 797 2.15 41.08 -13.60
C GLY A 797 1.66 39.74 -13.03
N ASN A 798 1.91 39.49 -11.75
CA ASN A 798 1.54 38.25 -11.07
C ASN A 798 0.29 38.47 -10.19
N PRO A 799 -0.56 37.44 -9.99
CA PRO A 799 -1.66 37.51 -9.04
C PRO A 799 -1.13 37.70 -7.61
N GLY A 800 -1.91 38.36 -6.76
CA GLY A 800 -1.61 38.47 -5.33
C GLY A 800 -1.89 37.16 -4.61
N ILE A 801 -1.48 37.07 -3.35
CA ILE A 801 -1.94 36.00 -2.44
C ILE A 801 -3.11 36.57 -1.63
N ASP A 802 -4.18 35.80 -1.46
CA ASP A 802 -5.27 36.17 -0.54
C ASP A 802 -4.68 36.40 0.86
N ALA A 803 -5.06 37.51 1.50
CA ALA A 803 -4.69 37.83 2.86
C ALA A 803 -5.22 36.82 3.91
N ASP A 804 -6.24 36.02 3.56
CA ASP A 804 -6.78 34.95 4.40
C ASP A 804 -6.00 33.62 4.25
N ASN A 805 -5.07 33.50 3.29
CA ASN A 805 -4.17 32.34 3.21
C ASN A 805 -3.28 32.25 4.48
N PRO A 806 -3.26 31.10 5.20
CA PRO A 806 -2.50 30.97 6.45
C PRO A 806 -0.99 31.20 6.31
N SER A 807 -0.42 30.91 5.14
CA SER A 807 1.00 31.07 4.81
C SER A 807 1.31 32.39 4.09
N PHE A 808 0.38 33.37 4.06
CA PHE A 808 0.57 34.66 3.38
C PHE A 808 1.88 35.38 3.74
N PHE A 809 2.26 35.38 5.02
CA PHE A 809 3.49 36.03 5.47
C PHE A 809 4.74 35.19 5.17
N ASP A 810 4.63 33.87 5.33
CA ASP A 810 5.75 32.96 5.09
C ASP A 810 6.11 32.95 3.59
N ALA A 811 5.12 33.10 2.71
CA ALA A 811 5.30 33.26 1.28
C ALA A 811 6.07 34.53 0.87
N GLN A 812 6.20 35.52 1.76
CA GLN A 812 6.97 36.75 1.53
C GLN A 812 8.37 36.71 2.16
N ASP A 813 8.71 35.61 2.83
CA ASP A 813 9.98 35.45 3.52
C ASP A 813 10.83 34.39 2.82
N SER A 814 11.99 34.82 2.29
CA SER A 814 12.92 33.94 1.59
C SER A 814 13.59 32.92 2.52
N ASP A 815 13.56 33.15 3.83
CA ASP A 815 14.04 32.18 4.83
C ASP A 815 12.95 31.13 5.18
N GLU A 816 11.73 31.28 4.64
CA GLU A 816 10.59 30.36 4.81
C GLU A 816 10.09 29.87 3.44
N LEU A 817 8.83 30.19 3.05
CA LEU A 817 8.18 29.69 1.84
C LEU A 817 8.51 30.52 0.59
N GLY A 818 9.05 31.73 0.74
CA GLY A 818 9.21 32.69 -0.35
C GLY A 818 10.02 32.19 -1.54
N ARG A 819 10.93 31.24 -1.32
CA ARG A 819 11.74 30.64 -2.39
C ARG A 819 11.04 29.52 -3.14
N LEU A 820 9.96 28.93 -2.62
CA LEU A 820 9.26 27.85 -3.33
C LEU A 820 8.78 28.34 -4.71
N THR A 821 9.04 27.54 -5.74
CA THR A 821 8.52 27.78 -7.09
C THR A 821 7.06 27.32 -7.17
N VAL A 822 6.19 28.24 -7.59
CA VAL A 822 4.73 28.10 -7.57
C VAL A 822 4.11 28.59 -8.87
N SER A 823 2.89 28.13 -9.15
CA SER A 823 2.14 28.52 -10.35
C SER A 823 1.40 29.85 -10.15
N THR A 824 1.39 30.69 -11.19
CA THR A 824 0.52 31.86 -11.29
C THR A 824 -0.87 31.54 -11.85
N GLU A 825 -1.09 30.32 -12.32
CA GLU A 825 -2.30 29.89 -13.04
C GLU A 825 -3.12 28.87 -12.23
N ALA A 826 -2.75 28.62 -10.98
CA ALA A 826 -3.44 27.69 -10.09
C ALA A 826 -3.59 28.28 -8.68
N GLY A 827 -4.68 27.92 -8.01
CA GLY A 827 -4.90 28.25 -6.60
C GLY A 827 -5.86 29.40 -6.31
N ASP A 828 -6.43 30.04 -7.33
CA ASP A 828 -7.62 30.91 -7.22
C ASP A 828 -8.86 30.00 -7.21
N VAL A 829 -9.46 29.77 -6.04
CA VAL A 829 -10.57 28.82 -5.88
C VAL A 829 -11.94 29.49 -5.83
N ASP A 830 -11.99 30.83 -5.81
CA ASP A 830 -13.23 31.61 -5.80
C ASP A 830 -13.41 32.57 -7.00
N ASP A 831 -12.46 32.54 -7.95
CA ASP A 831 -12.40 33.28 -9.21
C ASP A 831 -12.34 34.81 -9.03
N ASP A 832 -11.75 35.31 -7.95
CA ASP A 832 -11.63 36.74 -7.68
C ASP A 832 -10.32 37.39 -8.19
N GLY A 833 -9.36 36.56 -8.60
CA GLY A 833 -8.10 36.94 -9.24
C GLY A 833 -6.90 37.06 -8.30
N ASP A 834 -7.02 36.70 -7.03
CA ASP A 834 -5.89 36.40 -6.16
C ASP A 834 -5.79 34.89 -5.82
N ILE A 835 -4.66 34.49 -5.23
CA ILE A 835 -4.33 33.09 -4.96
C ILE A 835 -4.73 32.75 -3.52
N ASP A 836 -5.79 31.97 -3.35
CA ASP A 836 -6.19 31.39 -2.07
C ASP A 836 -5.27 30.25 -1.61
N GLN A 837 -4.75 29.47 -2.58
CA GLN A 837 -3.96 28.26 -2.36
C GLN A 837 -2.62 28.36 -3.08
N ILE A 838 -1.53 28.55 -2.33
CA ILE A 838 -0.19 28.62 -2.91
C ILE A 838 0.16 27.24 -3.48
N THR A 839 0.28 27.14 -4.80
CA THR A 839 0.32 25.85 -5.50
C THR A 839 1.67 25.60 -6.15
N ALA A 840 2.39 24.59 -5.65
CA ALA A 840 3.67 24.12 -6.17
C ALA A 840 3.52 23.11 -7.32
N PHE A 841 4.59 22.96 -8.10
CA PHE A 841 4.69 21.97 -9.17
C PHE A 841 5.05 20.59 -8.61
N GLY A 842 4.30 19.58 -9.03
CA GLY A 842 4.51 18.20 -8.60
C GLY A 842 4.07 17.92 -7.16
N ALA A 843 3.54 16.72 -6.95
CA ALA A 843 3.18 16.25 -5.60
C ALA A 843 4.34 15.52 -4.93
N ARG A 844 5.53 15.47 -5.56
CA ARG A 844 6.79 14.90 -5.05
C ARG A 844 6.65 13.45 -4.53
N SER A 845 5.79 12.69 -5.18
CA SER A 845 5.26 11.39 -4.73
C SER A 845 4.98 10.46 -5.89
N PHE A 846 4.49 9.26 -5.61
CA PHE A 846 3.73 8.48 -6.57
C PHE A 846 2.34 8.19 -6.03
N SER A 847 1.38 8.00 -6.93
CA SER A 847 -0.01 7.74 -6.58
C SER A 847 -0.57 6.55 -7.33
N ILE A 848 -1.57 5.89 -6.75
CA ILE A 848 -2.34 4.81 -7.35
C ILE A 848 -3.79 5.26 -7.50
N TRP A 849 -4.32 5.11 -8.70
CA TRP A 849 -5.67 5.50 -9.09
C TRP A 849 -6.43 4.30 -9.62
N ASN A 850 -7.74 4.22 -9.37
CA ASN A 850 -8.60 3.27 -10.08
C ASN A 850 -8.90 3.78 -11.50
N GLU A 851 -9.55 2.95 -12.34
CA GLU A 851 -9.92 3.32 -13.71
C GLU A 851 -10.82 4.57 -13.80
N ASP A 852 -11.66 4.81 -12.79
CA ASP A 852 -12.58 5.94 -12.71
C ASP A 852 -11.89 7.26 -12.30
N GLY A 853 -10.62 7.20 -11.88
CA GLY A 853 -9.84 8.36 -11.45
C GLY A 853 -9.92 8.67 -9.95
N ASP A 854 -10.42 7.76 -9.12
CA ASP A 854 -10.36 7.90 -7.68
C ASP A 854 -8.94 7.64 -7.16
N LEU A 855 -8.42 8.55 -6.33
CA LEU A 855 -7.15 8.37 -5.63
C LEU A 855 -7.28 7.28 -4.58
N MET A 856 -6.58 6.18 -4.78
CA MET A 856 -6.57 5.04 -3.86
C MET A 856 -5.42 5.14 -2.85
N TYR A 857 -4.25 5.59 -3.31
CA TYR A 857 -3.08 5.75 -2.47
C TYR A 857 -2.19 6.86 -3.00
N ASP A 858 -1.53 7.55 -2.08
CA ASP A 858 -0.44 8.46 -2.39
C ASP A 858 0.69 8.25 -1.38
N SER A 859 1.94 8.31 -1.84
CA SER A 859 3.11 8.08 -0.98
C SER A 859 3.40 9.23 0.00
N GLY A 860 2.62 10.32 -0.02
CA GLY A 860 2.81 11.48 0.83
C GLY A 860 4.24 12.01 0.74
N SER A 861 4.85 12.21 1.90
CA SER A 861 6.24 12.63 2.09
C SER A 861 7.23 11.47 2.21
N ASP A 862 6.82 10.21 1.96
CA ASP A 862 7.66 9.03 2.15
C ASP A 862 8.99 9.14 1.41
N LEU A 863 8.96 9.48 0.12
CA LEU A 863 10.17 9.59 -0.69
C LEU A 863 11.14 10.64 -0.11
N ALA A 864 10.63 11.77 0.36
CA ALA A 864 11.45 12.82 0.99
C ALA A 864 12.06 12.35 2.32
N LYS A 865 11.25 11.76 3.20
CA LYS A 865 11.72 11.24 4.50
C LYS A 865 12.73 10.10 4.33
N ILE A 866 12.47 9.17 3.41
CA ILE A 866 13.34 8.00 3.13
C ILE A 866 14.68 8.46 2.55
N THR A 867 14.66 9.34 1.55
CA THR A 867 15.89 9.84 0.95
C THR A 867 16.72 10.63 1.96
N ASN A 868 16.12 11.54 2.73
CA ASN A 868 16.82 12.26 3.80
C ASN A 868 17.45 11.29 4.82
N ALA A 869 16.71 10.26 5.26
CA ALA A 869 17.21 9.28 6.21
C ALA A 869 18.41 8.46 5.68
N ILE A 870 18.47 8.22 4.36
CA ILE A 870 19.48 7.34 3.75
C ILE A 870 20.69 8.12 3.22
N VAL A 871 20.48 9.23 2.50
CA VAL A 871 21.56 10.02 1.89
C VAL A 871 21.92 11.29 2.67
N GLY A 872 21.14 11.66 3.69
CA GLY A 872 21.44 12.78 4.60
C GLY A 872 21.64 14.08 3.85
N ALA A 873 22.84 14.66 3.93
CA ALA A 873 23.22 15.88 3.22
C ALA A 873 23.16 15.79 1.68
N GLY A 874 22.88 14.62 1.10
CA GLY A 874 22.56 14.46 -0.32
C GLY A 874 21.07 14.59 -0.67
N PHE A 875 20.19 14.75 0.33
CA PHE A 875 18.76 14.98 0.16
C PHE A 875 18.49 16.11 -0.84
N ASN A 876 17.50 15.95 -1.72
CA ASN A 876 17.13 16.93 -2.75
C ASN A 876 18.33 17.55 -3.48
N ASP A 877 19.30 16.71 -3.83
CA ASP A 877 20.55 17.10 -4.48
C ASP A 877 21.42 18.09 -3.68
N SER A 878 21.72 17.73 -2.43
CA SER A 878 22.38 18.66 -1.49
C SER A 878 21.54 19.91 -1.26
N ASP A 879 20.24 19.68 -1.07
CA ASP A 879 19.18 20.63 -0.78
C ASP A 879 18.84 21.62 -1.93
N GLN A 880 19.57 21.57 -3.04
CA GLN A 880 19.42 22.51 -4.16
C GLN A 880 18.11 22.38 -4.94
N ALA A 881 17.31 21.35 -4.68
CA ALA A 881 16.02 21.12 -5.34
C ALA A 881 14.81 21.28 -4.40
N SER A 882 15.02 21.61 -3.12
CA SER A 882 13.93 21.70 -2.13
C SER A 882 12.93 22.81 -2.46
N ASP A 883 13.40 23.95 -2.96
CA ASP A 883 12.60 25.08 -3.44
C ASP A 883 11.91 24.83 -4.80
N GLU A 884 12.23 23.73 -5.49
CA GLU A 884 11.71 23.40 -6.83
C GLU A 884 10.80 22.16 -6.79
N ARG A 885 11.30 20.96 -7.16
CA ARG A 885 10.52 19.71 -7.28
C ARG A 885 11.02 18.60 -6.33
N GLY A 886 11.95 18.93 -5.42
CA GLY A 886 12.43 18.08 -4.35
C GLY A 886 13.10 16.78 -4.84
N VAL A 887 12.54 15.65 -4.44
CA VAL A 887 13.08 14.33 -4.80
C VAL A 887 12.89 13.97 -6.28
N GLU A 888 11.94 14.61 -6.96
CA GLU A 888 11.64 14.45 -8.40
C GLU A 888 11.48 12.98 -8.85
N PRO A 889 10.38 12.29 -8.48
CA PRO A 889 10.11 10.96 -9.02
C PRO A 889 9.77 11.06 -10.50
N LYS A 890 10.49 10.31 -11.35
CA LYS A 890 10.49 10.51 -12.81
C LYS A 890 10.02 9.31 -13.60
N GLY A 891 10.57 8.14 -13.30
CA GLY A 891 10.28 6.89 -14.02
C GLY A 891 9.63 5.86 -13.12
N ILE A 892 8.75 5.03 -13.68
CA ILE A 892 8.17 3.88 -12.99
C ILE A 892 8.18 2.63 -13.88
N VAL A 893 8.56 1.49 -13.32
CA VAL A 893 8.31 0.18 -13.92
C VAL A 893 7.75 -0.78 -12.89
N LEU A 894 6.84 -1.65 -13.33
CA LEU A 894 6.24 -2.68 -12.49
C LEU A 894 6.81 -4.05 -12.84
N LEU A 895 7.21 -4.80 -11.82
CA LEU A 895 7.59 -6.21 -11.93
C LEU A 895 6.70 -7.05 -11.05
N SER A 896 6.28 -8.21 -11.55
CA SER A 896 5.49 -9.15 -10.76
C SER A 896 6.29 -10.38 -10.35
N SER A 897 6.08 -10.85 -9.12
CA SER A 897 6.68 -12.09 -8.59
C SER A 897 5.70 -12.87 -7.74
N SER A 898 5.47 -14.15 -8.06
CA SER A 898 4.66 -15.04 -7.21
C SER A 898 3.37 -14.39 -6.65
N SER A 899 2.59 -13.75 -7.53
CA SER A 899 1.38 -12.94 -7.26
C SER A 899 1.55 -11.61 -6.52
N ARG A 900 2.77 -11.07 -6.46
CA ARG A 900 3.10 -9.72 -5.98
C ARG A 900 3.40 -8.80 -7.14
N ILE A 901 3.18 -7.50 -6.93
CA ILE A 901 3.51 -6.45 -7.89
C ILE A 901 4.38 -5.42 -7.15
N TYR A 902 5.57 -5.19 -7.68
CA TYR A 902 6.53 -4.23 -7.14
C TYR A 902 6.69 -3.07 -8.10
N ALA A 903 6.60 -1.85 -7.59
CA ALA A 903 6.92 -0.63 -8.30
C ALA A 903 8.37 -0.24 -8.03
N PHE A 904 9.12 -0.01 -9.11
CA PHE A 904 10.46 0.55 -9.09
C PHE A 904 10.38 1.97 -9.62
N ILE A 905 10.64 2.93 -8.74
CA ILE A 905 10.48 4.36 -9.00
C ILE A 905 11.87 4.98 -9.04
N SER A 906 12.27 5.51 -10.18
CA SER A 906 13.53 6.24 -10.32
C SER A 906 13.36 7.71 -10.00
N LEU A 907 14.33 8.29 -9.30
CA LEU A 907 14.33 9.70 -8.90
C LEU A 907 15.32 10.48 -9.78
N GLU A 908 14.91 11.60 -10.35
CA GLU A 908 15.75 12.46 -11.19
C GLU A 908 16.67 13.32 -10.33
N GLY A 909 16.07 14.14 -9.46
CA GLY A 909 16.73 15.11 -8.60
C GLY A 909 17.68 14.46 -7.59
N THR A 910 17.17 13.66 -6.65
CA THR A 910 18.03 12.99 -5.66
C THR A 910 18.80 11.80 -6.26
N GLY A 911 18.31 11.19 -7.34
CA GLY A 911 18.88 9.96 -7.91
C GLY A 911 18.43 8.70 -7.18
N GLY A 912 18.80 7.54 -7.72
CA GLY A 912 18.51 6.24 -7.13
C GLY A 912 17.13 5.67 -7.49
N VAL A 913 16.81 4.52 -6.90
CA VAL A 913 15.57 3.77 -7.15
C VAL A 913 14.92 3.39 -5.83
N ALA A 914 13.65 3.79 -5.67
CA ALA A 914 12.80 3.35 -4.57
C ALA A 914 11.92 2.17 -5.01
N VAL A 915 11.76 1.19 -4.14
CA VAL A 915 11.00 -0.04 -4.39
C VAL A 915 9.85 -0.12 -3.41
N TYR A 916 8.64 -0.31 -3.94
CA TYR A 916 7.42 -0.49 -3.16
C TYR A 916 6.71 -1.76 -3.59
N ASP A 917 6.15 -2.50 -2.64
CA ASP A 917 5.14 -3.53 -2.92
C ASP A 917 3.79 -2.82 -3.09
N ILE A 918 3.23 -2.86 -4.29
CA ILE A 918 1.96 -2.22 -4.64
C ILE A 918 0.87 -3.24 -4.99
N THR A 919 1.05 -4.49 -4.55
CA THR A 919 0.15 -5.60 -4.94
C THR A 919 -1.32 -5.27 -4.69
N SER A 920 -1.63 -4.59 -3.58
CA SER A 920 -2.94 -4.00 -3.32
C SER A 920 -2.81 -2.48 -3.33
N PRO A 921 -3.78 -1.75 -3.93
CA PRO A 921 -3.79 -0.30 -3.96
C PRO A 921 -3.85 0.32 -2.55
N LEU A 922 -4.39 -0.38 -1.54
CA LEU A 922 -4.42 0.08 -0.15
C LEU A 922 -3.44 -0.68 0.75
N GLY A 923 -2.61 -1.56 0.18
CA GLY A 923 -1.64 -2.37 0.93
C GLY A 923 -0.20 -2.02 0.61
N VAL A 924 0.05 -0.78 0.17
CA VAL A 924 1.36 -0.35 -0.33
C VAL A 924 2.39 -0.37 0.80
N GLN A 925 3.55 -0.97 0.54
CA GLN A 925 4.64 -1.06 1.52
C GLN A 925 5.97 -0.66 0.90
N PHE A 926 6.73 0.18 1.59
CA PHE A 926 8.12 0.45 1.25
C PHE A 926 8.98 -0.80 1.43
N VAL A 927 9.79 -1.12 0.41
CA VAL A 927 10.72 -2.26 0.42
C VAL A 927 12.15 -1.75 0.65
N GLN A 928 12.66 -0.92 -0.25
CA GLN A 928 14.06 -0.51 -0.25
C GLN A 928 14.24 0.78 -1.05
N TYR A 929 15.28 1.55 -0.73
CA TYR A 929 15.81 2.61 -1.57
C TYR A 929 17.31 2.40 -1.74
N VAL A 930 17.81 2.48 -2.98
CA VAL A 930 19.24 2.37 -3.29
C VAL A 930 19.71 3.57 -4.11
N ASN A 931 20.91 4.04 -3.82
CA ASN A 931 21.54 5.16 -4.50
C ASN A 931 23.07 4.94 -4.55
N ASN A 932 23.71 5.21 -5.70
CA ASN A 932 25.16 5.09 -5.90
C ASN A 932 25.87 6.44 -6.06
N ARG A 933 25.15 7.56 -5.93
CA ARG A 933 25.68 8.89 -6.15
C ARG A 933 26.69 9.27 -5.08
N THR A 934 27.63 10.09 -5.52
CA THR A 934 28.46 10.89 -4.63
C THR A 934 27.99 12.33 -4.73
N PHE A 935 27.43 12.85 -3.63
CA PHE A 935 26.92 14.21 -3.56
C PHE A 935 28.08 15.21 -3.41
N THR A 936 28.33 15.97 -4.47
CA THR A 936 29.36 17.02 -4.55
C THR A 936 28.77 18.25 -5.23
N ALA A 937 29.20 19.45 -4.82
CA ALA A 937 28.67 20.71 -5.34
C ALA A 937 28.74 20.86 -6.88
N ASP A 938 29.77 20.28 -7.51
CA ASP A 938 29.86 20.23 -8.98
C ASP A 938 29.55 18.79 -9.44
N GLN A 939 28.38 18.57 -10.02
CA GLN A 939 28.03 17.27 -10.61
C GLN A 939 28.83 16.99 -11.90
N SER A 940 29.08 15.72 -12.17
CA SER A 940 29.84 15.27 -13.33
C SER A 940 29.52 13.82 -13.71
N LEU A 941 30.17 13.30 -14.77
CA LEU A 941 30.08 11.89 -15.16
C LEU A 941 30.60 10.90 -14.10
N ASP A 942 31.34 11.39 -13.10
CA ASP A 942 31.88 10.59 -12.00
C ASP A 942 31.00 10.63 -10.74
N SER A 943 29.89 11.39 -10.76
CA SER A 943 29.01 11.59 -9.60
C SER A 943 28.06 10.43 -9.29
N GLY A 944 28.21 9.29 -9.98
CA GLY A 944 27.24 8.19 -9.97
C GLY A 944 26.13 8.40 -11.00
N ASP A 945 24.99 7.76 -10.79
CA ASP A 945 23.87 7.81 -11.73
C ASP A 945 23.00 9.05 -11.42
N VAL A 946 22.89 9.97 -12.39
CA VAL A 946 22.21 11.27 -12.23
C VAL A 946 21.26 11.52 -13.40
N GLY A 947 20.08 12.06 -13.09
CA GLY A 947 19.09 12.47 -14.07
C GLY A 947 18.34 11.28 -14.67
N ALA A 948 17.77 10.40 -13.83
CA ALA A 948 17.06 9.23 -14.31
C ALA A 948 15.85 9.65 -15.17
N GLY A 949 15.88 9.41 -16.48
CA GLY A 949 14.82 9.82 -17.41
C GLY A 949 13.83 8.72 -17.78
N ALA A 950 14.26 7.46 -17.79
CA ALA A 950 13.37 6.32 -18.05
C ALA A 950 13.84 5.07 -17.31
N ILE A 951 12.90 4.18 -17.01
CA ILE A 951 13.16 2.90 -16.38
C ILE A 951 12.37 1.80 -17.10
N THR A 952 12.98 0.64 -17.27
CA THR A 952 12.33 -0.56 -17.81
C THR A 952 12.78 -1.80 -17.05
N ALA A 953 12.07 -2.90 -17.25
CA ALA A 953 12.37 -4.19 -16.64
C ALA A 953 12.34 -5.30 -17.68
N PHE A 954 13.22 -6.27 -17.53
CA PHE A 954 13.43 -7.33 -18.52
C PHE A 954 13.93 -8.62 -17.89
N PHE A 955 13.97 -9.67 -18.70
CA PHE A 955 14.30 -11.02 -18.27
C PHE A 955 15.33 -11.65 -19.18
N ILE A 956 16.38 -12.22 -18.60
CA ILE A 956 17.36 -13.06 -19.28
C ILE A 956 17.56 -14.32 -18.45
N ASP A 957 17.43 -15.49 -19.07
CA ASP A 957 17.56 -16.80 -18.42
C ASP A 957 16.77 -16.92 -17.09
N SER A 958 15.52 -16.45 -17.10
CA SER A 958 14.61 -16.41 -15.93
C SER A 958 15.01 -15.46 -14.80
N SER A 959 16.13 -14.76 -14.91
CA SER A 959 16.53 -13.70 -13.97
C SER A 959 15.88 -12.38 -14.36
N ALA A 960 15.33 -11.67 -13.38
CA ALA A 960 14.72 -10.36 -13.58
C ALA A 960 15.78 -9.25 -13.41
N TYR A 961 15.70 -8.24 -14.26
CA TYR A 961 16.56 -7.07 -14.22
C TYR A 961 15.73 -5.81 -14.38
N ILE A 962 16.25 -4.70 -13.85
CA ILE A 962 15.79 -3.36 -14.21
C ILE A 962 16.91 -2.62 -14.93
N ALA A 963 16.55 -1.72 -15.83
CA ALA A 963 17.46 -0.80 -16.50
C ALA A 963 16.96 0.64 -16.36
N VAL A 964 17.83 1.55 -15.88
CA VAL A 964 17.54 2.96 -15.67
C VAL A 964 18.40 3.79 -16.62
N ALA A 965 17.80 4.55 -17.52
CA ALA A 965 18.48 5.52 -18.38
C ALA A 965 18.67 6.84 -17.62
N ASN A 966 19.92 7.28 -17.49
CA ASN A 966 20.32 8.47 -16.75
C ASN A 966 20.79 9.56 -17.72
N ALA A 967 19.92 10.50 -18.04
CA ALA A 967 20.09 11.52 -19.06
C ALA A 967 21.28 12.45 -18.77
N SER A 968 21.47 12.86 -17.51
CA SER A 968 22.55 13.77 -17.13
C SER A 968 23.92 13.11 -17.17
N THR A 969 24.01 11.80 -16.92
CA THR A 969 25.30 11.07 -16.97
C THR A 969 25.51 10.29 -18.24
N GLY A 970 24.51 10.21 -19.11
CA GLY A 970 24.56 9.48 -20.37
C GLY A 970 24.71 7.96 -20.20
N SER A 971 24.29 7.41 -19.05
CA SER A 971 24.49 6.00 -18.72
C SER A 971 23.17 5.25 -18.55
N VAL A 972 23.17 3.96 -18.91
CA VAL A 972 22.10 3.04 -18.52
C VAL A 972 22.62 2.11 -17.43
N ARG A 973 22.01 2.18 -16.26
CA ARG A 973 22.28 1.28 -15.14
C ARG A 973 21.42 0.04 -15.24
N VAL A 974 22.03 -1.12 -15.38
CA VAL A 974 21.37 -2.42 -15.28
C VAL A 974 21.59 -3.00 -13.89
N MET A 975 20.54 -3.49 -13.23
CA MET A 975 20.58 -4.14 -11.92
C MET A 975 19.80 -5.45 -11.93
N LEU A 976 20.38 -6.50 -11.36
CA LEU A 976 19.70 -7.75 -11.06
C LEU A 976 18.70 -7.53 -9.92
N VAL A 977 17.48 -8.04 -10.09
CA VAL A 977 16.45 -8.07 -9.05
C VAL A 977 16.52 -9.42 -8.34
N ASP A 978 17.02 -9.41 -7.11
CA ASP A 978 17.01 -10.59 -6.25
C ASP A 978 15.60 -10.81 -5.70
N SER A 979 15.06 -12.01 -5.90
CA SER A 979 13.73 -12.40 -5.41
C SER A 979 13.67 -12.62 -3.91
N GLY A 980 14.83 -12.82 -3.26
CA GLY A 980 14.92 -13.24 -1.86
C GLY A 980 14.54 -14.70 -1.62
N ILE A 981 14.32 -15.49 -2.68
CA ILE A 981 14.09 -16.94 -2.64
C ILE A 981 15.30 -17.63 -3.26
N ASP A 982 15.99 -18.48 -2.51
CA ASP A 982 17.05 -19.32 -3.05
C ASP A 982 16.47 -20.31 -4.09
N ASP A 983 17.10 -20.37 -5.27
CA ASP A 983 16.82 -21.36 -6.32
C ASP A 983 17.23 -22.78 -5.86
N GLU A 984 16.46 -23.42 -4.97
CA GLU A 984 16.58 -24.87 -4.69
C GLU A 984 15.62 -25.74 -5.51
#